data_AF-A0AAU3JQM8-F1
#
_entry.id   AF-A0AAU3JQM8-F1
#
_cell.length_a   1.000
_cell.length_b   1.000
_cell.length_c   1.000
_cell.angle_alpha   90.00
_cell.angle_beta   90.00
_cell.angle_gamma   90.00
#
_symmetry.space_group_name_H-M   'P 1'
#
loop_
_entity.id
_entity.type
_entity.pdbx_description
1 polymer ?
#
loop_
_entity_poly.entity_id
_entity_poly.type
_entity_poly.pdbx_seq_one_letter_code
_entity_poly.pdbx_strand_id
1 'polypeptide(L)'
;MSTLQSAGFSLATQPWIDIVDEAGRPDMMGLRQVLEQADRLYLAAADPLVWSATVRLLTVIAYHARCGPRDHDAYVRQVRNGIDLEPARRWVREHEEDLDLFHPRWPLFQDMTLQHLADRPQARLPVLYLDPAAAISRPLLVDHRPLHASVPVSARRAAHLLLVQQMWATGGKIRSKQAVYGTGAALGRAAAATGSVVWQPAGTVAEQLTWRLMAVPGVLGRASFTHTPSAGTEEFPVGSELDGLSWQPRRMLLLPEADGTVREVLLTQGWRMKHPELKASSVATLPGNRDLVDVKEGQKFSSQQLTSDQDQAPLLERWWGAPEGSWAHAVRQAAARAGRTPDVVAVGLAVRDHSVIVHQRRITLPADLLADTRSAAAAHTVMHFRRQARTVAPDRLAGRSVGTVLPPGFGSGLLDDPQFLDAEPDEQAALLFAAACSATGVHGRRRTLLAGAVSHLIVDGSEAAPEEPPPTEHATASSSQMQLFSLEPDVPGSPVGEGARAAMDTHDDSFLFVTAASTTAAPPTRSRRRGDHPRVSDGETGELAFTLTRQLGRWDAHPRTRYVLVQLATWVVRPSPDTQAYRLVTRLMPDHLQHAALLTAGLFAMHRRTNSRAQRYGGAPLARLMRAFGSDGSPLRGPADLPTRAAALNLLRVPDAHALRVPLARIIRKAAQQDLTPHWGQLFTDLAEWGPDIRQKWADQFYTARPASSLPATMPANLPQDSAAS
;
A
#
# COMPACT_ATOMS: atom_id res chain seq x y z
N MET A 1 20.81 -19.15 -35.04
CA MET A 1 20.55 -19.05 -33.59
C MET A 1 20.70 -20.45 -33.02
N SER A 2 21.80 -20.74 -32.32
CA SER A 2 21.95 -22.03 -31.61
C SER A 2 20.91 -22.09 -30.51
N THR A 3 19.96 -23.01 -30.63
CA THR A 3 19.04 -23.38 -29.56
C THR A 3 19.85 -24.06 -28.47
N LEU A 4 20.40 -23.27 -27.54
CA LEU A 4 20.81 -23.79 -26.25
C LEU A 4 19.55 -24.41 -25.64
N GLN A 5 19.46 -25.75 -25.66
CA GLN A 5 18.53 -26.46 -24.79
C GLN A 5 18.94 -26.08 -23.36
N SER A 6 18.24 -25.12 -22.78
CA SER A 6 18.37 -24.85 -21.35
C SER A 6 18.05 -26.15 -20.62
N ALA A 7 18.92 -26.56 -19.71
CA ALA A 7 18.58 -27.63 -18.78
C ALA A 7 17.31 -27.18 -18.03
N GLY A 8 16.24 -27.98 -18.12
CA GLY A 8 15.00 -27.72 -17.38
C GLY A 8 15.25 -27.76 -15.88
N PHE A 9 14.40 -27.09 -15.10
CA PHE A 9 14.42 -27.12 -13.64
C PHE A 9 12.99 -27.30 -13.13
N SER A 10 12.54 -28.57 -13.04
CA SER A 10 11.21 -28.87 -12.51
C SER A 10 11.17 -28.77 -10.99
N LEU A 11 10.29 -27.91 -10.48
CA LEU A 11 10.00 -27.78 -9.05
C LEU A 11 9.35 -29.06 -8.47
N ALA A 12 8.85 -29.95 -9.32
CA ALA A 12 8.30 -31.24 -8.90
C ALA A 12 9.38 -32.14 -8.28
N THR A 13 10.54 -32.22 -8.93
CA THR A 13 11.59 -33.21 -8.64
C THR A 13 12.89 -32.60 -8.15
N GLN A 14 13.24 -31.38 -8.59
CA GLN A 14 14.47 -30.72 -8.17
C GLN A 14 14.35 -30.18 -6.73
N PRO A 15 15.41 -30.25 -5.92
CA PRO A 15 15.40 -29.73 -4.56
C PRO A 15 15.33 -28.19 -4.57
N TRP A 16 14.27 -27.63 -3.99
CA TRP A 16 14.13 -26.17 -3.86
C TRP A 16 13.40 -25.69 -2.62
N ILE A 17 12.65 -26.56 -1.93
CA ILE A 17 11.92 -26.22 -0.71
C ILE A 17 12.80 -26.50 0.50
N ASP A 18 13.06 -25.47 1.31
CA ASP A 18 13.76 -25.63 2.59
C ASP A 18 12.84 -26.31 3.61
N ILE A 19 13.26 -27.45 4.15
CA ILE A 19 12.52 -28.21 5.16
C ILE A 19 13.40 -28.53 6.37
N VAL A 20 12.76 -28.91 7.47
CA VAL A 20 13.38 -29.65 8.58
C VAL A 20 12.57 -30.91 8.86
N ASP A 21 13.24 -32.00 9.18
CA ASP A 21 12.58 -33.24 9.61
C ASP A 21 12.20 -33.19 11.11
N GLU A 22 11.57 -34.26 11.62
CA GLU A 22 11.20 -34.40 13.03
C GLU A 22 12.40 -34.36 13.99
N ALA A 23 13.61 -34.67 13.50
CA ALA A 23 14.86 -34.58 14.25
C ALA A 23 15.47 -33.16 14.20
N GLY A 24 14.80 -32.20 13.56
CA GLY A 24 15.26 -30.82 13.38
C GLY A 24 16.41 -30.68 12.38
N ARG A 25 16.70 -31.71 11.58
CA ARG A 25 17.79 -31.66 10.59
C ARG A 25 17.31 -30.91 9.35
N PRO A 26 18.03 -29.86 8.90
CA PRO A 26 17.68 -29.15 7.70
C PRO A 26 17.98 -29.98 6.46
N ASP A 27 17.07 -29.95 5.49
CA ASP A 27 17.25 -30.57 4.17
C ASP A 27 16.49 -29.76 3.10
N MET A 28 16.58 -30.20 1.85
CA MET A 28 15.95 -29.57 0.71
C MET A 28 15.32 -30.58 -0.22
N MET A 29 14.07 -30.34 -0.58
CA MET A 29 13.28 -31.30 -1.36
C MET A 29 12.51 -30.63 -2.50
N GLY A 30 12.13 -31.43 -3.50
CA GLY A 30 11.15 -31.05 -4.51
C GLY A 30 9.71 -31.23 -4.01
N LEU A 31 8.73 -30.69 -4.73
CA LEU A 31 7.32 -30.76 -4.33
C LEU A 31 6.84 -32.21 -4.12
N ARG A 32 7.29 -33.15 -4.96
CA ARG A 32 6.91 -34.56 -4.87
C ARG A 32 7.33 -35.17 -3.53
N GLN A 33 8.61 -35.04 -3.18
CA GLN A 33 9.16 -35.58 -1.94
C GLN A 33 8.52 -34.92 -0.71
N VAL A 34 8.29 -33.60 -0.76
CA VAL A 34 7.60 -32.87 0.31
C VAL A 34 6.19 -33.41 0.54
N LEU A 35 5.40 -33.65 -0.51
CA LEU A 35 4.04 -34.19 -0.37
C LEU A 35 4.03 -35.68 0.04
N GLU A 36 5.00 -36.47 -0.42
CA GLU A 36 5.16 -37.88 -0.03
C GLU A 36 5.46 -38.04 1.47
N GLN A 37 6.13 -37.07 2.07
CA GLN A 37 6.59 -37.08 3.47
C GLN A 37 5.95 -35.97 4.31
N ALA A 38 4.80 -35.44 3.88
CA ALA A 38 4.24 -34.21 4.44
C ALA A 38 3.89 -34.29 5.94
N ASP A 39 3.65 -35.50 6.45
CA ASP A 39 3.33 -35.80 7.84
C ASP A 39 4.51 -35.69 8.81
N ARG A 40 5.75 -35.65 8.29
CA ARG A 40 6.99 -35.61 9.09
C ARG A 40 7.92 -34.45 8.76
N LEU A 41 7.52 -33.58 7.85
CA LEU A 41 8.33 -32.45 7.38
C LEU A 41 7.72 -31.12 7.81
N TYR A 42 8.56 -30.19 8.22
CA TYR A 42 8.20 -28.82 8.52
C TYR A 42 8.88 -27.88 7.54
N LEU A 43 8.16 -26.87 7.04
CA LEU A 43 8.76 -25.86 6.17
C LEU A 43 9.70 -24.95 6.98
N ALA A 44 10.92 -24.77 6.48
CA ALA A 44 12.03 -24.14 7.22
C ALA A 44 12.64 -22.92 6.52
N ALA A 45 12.00 -22.38 5.48
CA ALA A 45 12.48 -21.18 4.80
C ALA A 45 12.66 -20.03 5.80
N ALA A 46 13.89 -19.49 5.88
CA ALA A 46 14.26 -18.44 6.82
C ALA A 46 13.59 -17.10 6.48
N ASP A 47 13.34 -16.83 5.20
CA ASP A 47 12.59 -15.67 4.74
C ASP A 47 11.07 -15.93 4.91
N PRO A 48 10.36 -15.14 5.75
CA PRO A 48 8.92 -15.29 5.95
C PRO A 48 8.10 -15.24 4.66
N LEU A 49 8.52 -14.44 3.68
CA LEU A 49 7.78 -14.29 2.43
C LEU A 49 7.89 -15.54 1.56
N VAL A 50 9.09 -16.13 1.51
CA VAL A 50 9.33 -17.41 0.81
C VAL A 50 8.55 -18.52 1.49
N TRP A 51 8.58 -18.58 2.84
CA TRP A 51 7.84 -19.55 3.61
C TRP A 51 6.33 -19.49 3.29
N SER A 52 5.71 -18.30 3.38
CA SER A 52 4.28 -18.13 3.13
C SER A 52 3.90 -18.38 1.66
N ALA A 53 4.74 -17.96 0.71
CA ALA A 53 4.53 -18.23 -0.71
C ALA A 53 4.59 -19.72 -1.04
N THR A 54 5.46 -20.48 -0.35
CA THR A 54 5.55 -21.93 -0.50
C THR A 54 4.30 -22.62 0.03
N VAL A 55 3.80 -22.23 1.22
CA VAL A 55 2.54 -22.75 1.76
C VAL A 55 1.38 -22.50 0.80
N ARG A 56 1.31 -21.30 0.23
CA ARG A 56 0.25 -20.93 -0.72
C ARG A 56 0.35 -21.72 -2.03
N LEU A 57 1.54 -21.97 -2.56
CA LEU A 57 1.73 -22.85 -3.72
C LEU A 57 1.24 -24.28 -3.43
N LEU A 58 1.61 -24.85 -2.28
CA LEU A 58 1.14 -26.19 -1.87
C LEU A 58 -0.39 -26.22 -1.74
N THR A 59 -0.99 -25.15 -1.22
CA THR A 59 -2.44 -24.98 -1.11
C THR A 59 -3.11 -24.95 -2.49
N VAL A 60 -2.55 -24.20 -3.44
CA VAL A 60 -3.02 -24.14 -4.83
C VAL A 60 -3.00 -25.53 -5.46
N ILE A 61 -1.87 -26.25 -5.34
CA ILE A 61 -1.71 -27.61 -5.86
C ILE A 61 -2.75 -28.54 -5.24
N ALA A 62 -2.94 -28.52 -3.92
CA ALA A 62 -3.88 -29.40 -3.24
C ALA A 62 -5.35 -29.10 -3.60
N TYR A 63 -5.75 -27.83 -3.71
CA TYR A 63 -7.08 -27.49 -4.23
C TYR A 63 -7.27 -27.91 -5.68
N HIS A 64 -6.25 -27.70 -6.52
CA HIS A 64 -6.29 -28.08 -7.94
C HIS A 64 -6.44 -29.60 -8.10
N ALA A 65 -5.75 -30.36 -7.26
CA ALA A 65 -5.83 -31.82 -7.15
C ALA A 65 -7.08 -32.32 -6.40
N ARG A 66 -8.00 -31.43 -6.01
CA ARG A 66 -9.26 -31.75 -5.32
C ARG A 66 -9.10 -32.40 -3.94
N CYS A 67 -8.03 -32.05 -3.21
CA CYS A 67 -7.84 -32.48 -1.82
C CYS A 67 -8.70 -31.68 -0.83
N GLY A 68 -9.21 -30.51 -1.23
CA GLY A 68 -10.01 -29.65 -0.36
C GLY A 68 -11.42 -30.21 -0.06
N PRO A 69 -11.98 -29.91 1.12
CA PRO A 69 -13.28 -30.41 1.53
C PRO A 69 -14.41 -29.72 0.76
N ARG A 70 -15.48 -30.46 0.48
CA ARG A 70 -16.65 -29.95 -0.26
C ARG A 70 -17.54 -29.02 0.56
N ASP A 71 -17.59 -29.23 1.87
CA ASP A 71 -18.47 -28.56 2.81
C ASP A 71 -17.80 -28.46 4.19
N HIS A 72 -18.40 -27.68 5.10
CA HIS A 72 -17.81 -27.45 6.41
C HIS A 72 -17.72 -28.73 7.26
N ASP A 73 -18.66 -29.67 7.15
CA ASP A 73 -18.60 -30.94 7.88
C ASP A 73 -17.45 -31.84 7.38
N ALA A 74 -17.21 -31.87 6.07
CA ALA A 74 -16.04 -32.51 5.48
C ALA A 74 -14.75 -31.85 5.96
N TYR A 75 -14.74 -30.52 6.11
CA TYR A 75 -13.60 -29.81 6.67
C TYR A 75 -13.34 -30.20 8.13
N VAL A 76 -14.37 -30.31 8.97
CA VAL A 76 -14.21 -30.80 10.36
C VAL A 76 -13.68 -32.24 10.40
N ARG A 77 -14.18 -33.13 9.52
CA ARG A 77 -13.66 -34.51 9.42
C ARG A 77 -12.19 -34.54 8.98
N GLN A 78 -11.82 -33.72 8.00
CA GLN A 78 -10.42 -33.57 7.56
C GLN A 78 -9.55 -33.08 8.71
N VAL A 79 -10.01 -32.08 9.48
CA VAL A 79 -9.30 -31.62 10.67
C VAL A 79 -9.17 -32.73 11.71
N ARG A 80 -10.18 -33.56 11.96
CA ARG A 80 -10.05 -34.65 12.95
C ARG A 80 -9.13 -35.78 12.48
N ASN A 81 -9.20 -36.14 11.20
CA ASN A 81 -8.63 -37.37 10.68
C ASN A 81 -7.33 -37.16 9.89
N GLY A 82 -6.95 -35.91 9.61
CA GLY A 82 -5.92 -35.55 8.65
C GLY A 82 -6.47 -35.48 7.21
N ILE A 83 -5.62 -34.97 6.32
CA ILE A 83 -5.94 -34.82 4.90
C ILE A 83 -5.34 -35.96 4.05
N ASP A 84 -6.10 -36.45 3.08
CA ASP A 84 -5.58 -37.34 2.02
C ASP A 84 -4.86 -36.52 0.94
N LEU A 85 -3.54 -36.67 0.88
CA LEU A 85 -2.68 -35.98 -0.09
C LEU A 85 -2.35 -36.82 -1.33
N GLU A 86 -2.84 -38.05 -1.46
CA GLU A 86 -2.55 -38.87 -2.64
C GLU A 86 -2.99 -38.21 -3.96
N PRO A 87 -4.14 -37.52 -4.05
CA PRO A 87 -4.49 -36.78 -5.27
C PRO A 87 -3.46 -35.71 -5.62
N ALA A 88 -2.93 -34.97 -4.63
CA ALA A 88 -1.90 -33.96 -4.86
C ALA A 88 -0.56 -34.58 -5.30
N ARG A 89 -0.16 -35.69 -4.68
CA ARG A 89 1.05 -36.45 -5.07
C ARG A 89 0.96 -36.93 -6.51
N ARG A 90 -0.19 -37.50 -6.90
CA ARG A 90 -0.46 -37.90 -8.29
C ARG A 90 -0.41 -36.71 -9.24
N TRP A 91 -1.09 -35.62 -8.90
CA TRP A 91 -1.14 -34.42 -9.72
C TRP A 91 0.27 -33.87 -10.00
N VAL A 92 1.13 -33.75 -8.98
CA VAL A 92 2.51 -33.26 -9.15
C VAL A 92 3.34 -34.16 -10.07
N ARG A 93 3.14 -35.49 -10.02
CA ARG A 93 3.81 -36.43 -10.93
C ARG A 93 3.34 -36.25 -12.38
N GLU A 94 2.04 -36.08 -12.59
CA GLU A 94 1.43 -35.94 -13.91
C GLU A 94 1.71 -34.58 -14.56
N HIS A 95 1.99 -33.55 -13.74
CA HIS A 95 2.20 -32.17 -14.18
C HIS A 95 3.64 -31.70 -13.93
N GLU A 96 4.61 -32.62 -13.96
CA GLU A 96 6.04 -32.31 -13.76
C GLU A 96 6.55 -31.26 -14.78
N GLU A 97 6.09 -31.35 -16.03
CA GLU A 97 6.44 -30.39 -17.09
C GLU A 97 5.84 -29.00 -16.86
N ASP A 98 4.62 -28.91 -16.31
CA ASP A 98 3.98 -27.62 -15.99
C ASP A 98 4.65 -26.91 -14.82
N LEU A 99 5.42 -27.66 -14.02
CA LEU A 99 6.19 -27.17 -12.88
C LEU A 99 7.66 -26.88 -13.23
N ASP A 100 8.03 -26.91 -14.51
CA ASP A 100 9.37 -26.54 -14.98
C ASP A 100 9.54 -25.00 -15.06
N LEU A 101 10.50 -24.50 -14.27
CA LEU A 101 10.86 -23.09 -14.20
C LEU A 101 11.36 -22.54 -15.54
N PHE A 102 12.00 -23.37 -16.35
CA PHE A 102 12.61 -22.97 -17.63
C PHE A 102 11.94 -23.66 -18.82
N HIS A 103 10.69 -24.11 -18.66
CA HIS A 103 9.98 -24.78 -19.74
C HIS A 103 9.98 -23.92 -21.02
N PRO A 104 10.36 -24.47 -22.19
CA PRO A 104 10.57 -23.67 -23.41
C PRO A 104 9.30 -23.04 -23.97
N ARG A 105 8.11 -23.48 -23.54
CA ARG A 105 6.81 -22.98 -24.02
C ARG A 105 5.95 -22.36 -22.94
N TRP A 106 6.06 -22.85 -21.71
CA TRP A 106 5.15 -22.53 -20.62
C TRP A 106 5.88 -22.51 -19.27
N PRO A 107 6.90 -21.63 -19.13
CA PRO A 107 7.69 -21.57 -17.92
C PRO A 107 6.80 -21.23 -16.71
N LEU A 108 6.97 -21.97 -15.62
CA LEU A 108 6.17 -21.82 -14.41
C LEU A 108 6.18 -20.37 -13.92
N PHE A 109 4.99 -19.82 -13.67
CA PHE A 109 4.66 -18.46 -13.23
C PHE A 109 5.32 -17.33 -14.03
N GLN A 110 5.60 -17.60 -15.30
CA GLN A 110 6.28 -16.69 -16.20
C GLN A 110 5.47 -16.49 -17.48
N ASP A 111 5.92 -15.51 -18.27
CA ASP A 111 5.33 -15.15 -19.55
C ASP A 111 6.36 -15.28 -20.67
N MET A 112 6.27 -16.41 -21.40
CA MET A 112 7.11 -16.69 -22.55
C MET A 112 6.99 -15.65 -23.67
N THR A 113 5.89 -14.89 -23.75
CA THR A 113 5.77 -13.81 -24.74
C THR A 113 6.76 -12.69 -24.52
N LEU A 114 7.38 -12.56 -23.33
CA LEU A 114 8.45 -11.59 -23.10
C LEU A 114 9.75 -11.94 -23.84
N GLN A 115 9.92 -13.18 -24.32
CA GLN A 115 11.17 -13.66 -24.93
C GLN A 115 11.64 -12.79 -26.10
N HIS A 116 10.72 -12.20 -26.88
CA HIS A 116 11.07 -11.30 -27.99
C HIS A 116 11.82 -10.02 -27.55
N LEU A 117 11.83 -9.72 -26.25
CA LEU A 117 12.62 -8.63 -25.66
C LEU A 117 13.97 -9.07 -25.12
N ALA A 118 14.25 -10.36 -25.06
CA ALA A 118 15.50 -10.85 -24.50
C ALA A 118 16.68 -10.19 -25.23
N ASP A 119 16.63 -9.95 -26.53
CA ASP A 119 17.74 -9.31 -27.26
C ASP A 119 17.87 -7.78 -27.05
N ARG A 120 17.07 -7.18 -26.17
CA ARG A 120 17.11 -5.74 -25.86
C ARG A 120 17.75 -5.52 -24.47
N PRO A 121 19.04 -5.15 -24.38
CA PRO A 121 19.74 -4.99 -23.10
C PRO A 121 19.03 -4.05 -22.12
N GLN A 122 18.38 -3.00 -22.63
CA GLN A 122 17.62 -2.03 -21.83
C GLN A 122 16.32 -2.58 -21.21
N ALA A 123 15.84 -3.74 -21.67
CA ALA A 123 14.66 -4.41 -21.13
C ALA A 123 15.01 -5.40 -20.01
N ARG A 124 16.29 -5.75 -19.87
CA ARG A 124 16.78 -6.72 -18.89
C ARG A 124 17.06 -6.03 -17.55
N LEU A 125 16.62 -6.65 -16.47
CA LEU A 125 16.94 -6.25 -15.11
C LEU A 125 17.76 -7.35 -14.44
N PRO A 126 18.70 -7.02 -13.54
CA PRO A 126 19.30 -8.02 -12.68
C PRO A 126 18.22 -8.77 -11.89
N VAL A 127 18.36 -10.10 -11.76
CA VAL A 127 17.36 -10.97 -11.10
C VAL A 127 17.05 -10.54 -9.66
N LEU A 128 18.02 -9.92 -8.97
CA LEU A 128 17.84 -9.43 -7.60
C LEU A 128 16.81 -8.30 -7.48
N TYR A 129 16.37 -7.69 -8.59
CA TYR A 129 15.21 -6.78 -8.58
C TYR A 129 13.92 -7.48 -8.11
N LEU A 130 13.86 -8.80 -8.18
CA LEU A 130 12.76 -9.59 -7.65
C LEU A 130 12.82 -9.78 -6.13
N ASP A 131 13.88 -9.37 -5.43
CA ASP A 131 14.08 -9.62 -4.00
C ASP A 131 13.49 -8.49 -3.14
N PRO A 132 12.34 -8.69 -2.44
CA PRO A 132 11.80 -7.65 -1.58
C PRO A 132 12.66 -7.41 -0.34
N ALA A 133 13.39 -8.43 0.14
CA ALA A 133 14.25 -8.32 1.30
C ALA A 133 15.44 -7.39 1.02
N ALA A 134 15.97 -7.42 -0.21
CA ALA A 134 17.00 -6.49 -0.67
C ALA A 134 16.53 -5.01 -0.71
N ALA A 135 15.22 -4.77 -0.67
CA ALA A 135 14.59 -3.45 -0.69
C ALA A 135 14.15 -2.93 0.69
N ILE A 136 14.23 -3.74 1.77
CA ILE A 136 13.78 -3.36 3.11
C ILE A 136 14.52 -2.10 3.60
N SER A 137 13.75 -1.13 4.12
CA SER A 137 14.25 0.13 4.70
C SER A 137 15.08 1.00 3.75
N ARG A 138 15.15 0.64 2.47
CA ARG A 138 15.79 1.44 1.43
C ARG A 138 14.67 2.03 0.57
N PRO A 139 14.57 3.36 0.45
CA PRO A 139 13.81 3.90 -0.65
C PRO A 139 14.56 3.42 -1.89
N LEU A 140 13.99 2.46 -2.62
CA LEU A 140 14.57 1.95 -3.86
C LEU A 140 15.03 3.12 -4.75
N LEU A 141 14.31 4.25 -4.71
CA LEU A 141 14.67 5.50 -5.36
C LEU A 141 16.09 6.08 -5.10
N VAL A 142 16.81 5.71 -4.03
CA VAL A 142 18.05 6.41 -3.60
C VAL A 142 19.33 5.58 -3.77
N ASP A 143 19.29 4.27 -3.53
CA ASP A 143 20.48 3.42 -3.69
C ASP A 143 20.13 2.03 -4.22
N HIS A 144 20.21 1.88 -5.54
CA HIS A 144 20.03 0.61 -6.25
C HIS A 144 21.34 -0.16 -6.43
N ARG A 145 22.49 0.30 -5.91
CA ARG A 145 23.81 -0.30 -6.23
C ARG A 145 23.87 -1.82 -5.97
N PRO A 146 23.32 -2.36 -4.87
CA PRO A 146 23.31 -3.81 -4.64
C PRO A 146 22.40 -4.57 -5.61
N LEU A 147 21.31 -3.94 -6.07
CA LEU A 147 20.39 -4.52 -7.05
C LEU A 147 20.93 -4.44 -8.49
N HIS A 148 21.84 -3.50 -8.76
CA HIS A 148 22.55 -3.42 -10.02
C HIS A 148 23.69 -4.43 -10.14
N ALA A 149 24.06 -5.09 -9.04
CA ALA A 149 25.00 -6.19 -9.10
C ALA A 149 24.36 -7.33 -9.90
N SER A 150 24.94 -7.65 -11.06
CA SER A 150 24.50 -8.76 -11.92
C SER A 150 25.04 -10.08 -11.38
N VAL A 151 24.81 -10.36 -10.10
CA VAL A 151 25.22 -11.62 -9.47
C VAL A 151 24.23 -12.69 -9.90
N PRO A 152 24.64 -13.72 -10.66
CA PRO A 152 23.77 -14.82 -11.01
C PRO A 152 23.32 -15.56 -9.74
N VAL A 153 22.07 -16.03 -9.74
CA VAL A 153 21.51 -16.84 -8.67
C VAL A 153 21.18 -18.24 -9.20
N SER A 154 21.16 -19.25 -8.33
CA SER A 154 20.75 -20.60 -8.75
C SER A 154 19.27 -20.63 -9.18
N ALA A 155 18.88 -21.61 -9.99
CA ALA A 155 17.49 -21.84 -10.39
C ALA A 155 16.54 -21.91 -9.17
N ARG A 156 16.98 -22.59 -8.10
CA ARG A 156 16.28 -22.60 -6.80
C ARG A 156 15.98 -21.20 -6.28
N ARG A 157 17.01 -20.34 -6.18
CA ARG A 157 16.81 -18.97 -5.65
C ARG A 157 15.94 -18.16 -6.59
N ALA A 158 16.07 -18.35 -7.91
CA ALA A 158 15.18 -17.72 -8.87
C ALA A 158 13.72 -18.15 -8.70
N ALA A 159 13.44 -19.43 -8.41
CA ALA A 159 12.10 -19.93 -8.08
C ALA A 159 11.52 -19.25 -6.83
N HIS A 160 12.31 -19.12 -5.74
CA HIS A 160 11.90 -18.39 -4.53
C HIS A 160 11.54 -16.94 -4.84
N LEU A 161 12.40 -16.23 -5.57
CA LEU A 161 12.19 -14.83 -5.93
C LEU A 161 10.93 -14.66 -6.80
N LEU A 162 10.71 -15.58 -7.74
CA LEU A 162 9.54 -15.57 -8.60
C LEU A 162 8.25 -15.78 -7.79
N LEU A 163 8.20 -16.79 -6.92
CA LEU A 163 7.04 -17.07 -6.06
C LEU A 163 6.73 -15.91 -5.14
N VAL A 164 7.76 -15.35 -4.50
CA VAL A 164 7.61 -14.18 -3.65
C VAL A 164 7.08 -13.00 -4.44
N GLN A 165 7.53 -12.76 -5.67
CA GLN A 165 7.00 -11.65 -6.48
C GLN A 165 5.54 -11.87 -6.89
N GLN A 166 5.13 -13.08 -7.26
CA GLN A 166 3.72 -13.32 -7.60
C GLN A 166 2.80 -13.11 -6.39
N MET A 167 3.25 -13.44 -5.17
CA MET A 167 2.45 -13.27 -3.96
C MET A 167 2.56 -11.88 -3.32
N TRP A 168 3.75 -11.28 -3.34
CA TRP A 168 4.13 -10.11 -2.52
C TRP A 168 4.61 -8.89 -3.34
N ALA A 169 4.38 -8.86 -4.65
CA ALA A 169 4.72 -7.68 -5.47
C ALA A 169 4.01 -6.39 -5.00
N THR A 170 4.81 -5.45 -4.49
CA THR A 170 4.36 -4.11 -4.10
C THR A 170 4.10 -3.23 -5.31
N GLY A 171 3.27 -2.21 -5.17
CA GLY A 171 3.11 -1.18 -6.20
C GLY A 171 4.36 -0.30 -6.34
N GLY A 172 4.32 0.66 -7.28
CA GLY A 172 5.35 1.70 -7.37
C GLY A 172 5.72 2.02 -8.80
N LYS A 173 5.72 3.30 -9.19
CA LYS A 173 5.92 3.73 -10.58
C LYS A 173 7.23 3.19 -11.16
N ILE A 174 7.16 2.19 -12.03
CA ILE A 174 8.25 1.94 -12.99
C ILE A 174 8.20 3.11 -13.96
N ARG A 175 9.32 3.84 -14.13
CA ARG A 175 9.35 5.02 -15.00
C ARG A 175 8.93 4.58 -16.41
N SER A 176 8.02 5.31 -17.04
CA SER A 176 7.45 4.98 -18.36
C SER A 176 8.51 4.76 -19.46
N LYS A 177 9.70 5.36 -19.33
CA LYS A 177 10.83 5.16 -20.24
C LYS A 177 11.51 3.78 -20.11
N GLN A 178 11.33 3.09 -18.99
CA GLN A 178 11.78 1.71 -18.73
C GLN A 178 10.63 0.70 -18.85
N ALA A 179 9.39 1.17 -18.89
CA ALA A 179 8.25 0.37 -19.25
C ALA A 179 8.25 0.15 -20.76
N VAL A 180 9.00 -0.86 -21.22
CA VAL A 180 8.99 -1.32 -22.62
C VAL A 180 7.56 -1.64 -23.12
N TYR A 181 6.57 -1.70 -22.21
CA TYR A 181 5.15 -1.97 -22.45
C TYR A 181 4.18 -0.81 -22.15
N GLY A 182 4.60 0.44 -22.34
CA GLY A 182 3.68 1.59 -22.41
C GLY A 182 3.35 2.28 -21.08
N THR A 183 2.57 3.37 -21.17
CA THR A 183 2.18 4.25 -20.06
C THR A 183 1.15 3.57 -19.14
N GLY A 184 1.61 2.69 -18.26
CA GLY A 184 0.74 2.04 -17.26
C GLY A 184 1.47 1.28 -16.16
N ALA A 185 2.78 1.46 -16.07
CA ALA A 185 3.64 0.59 -15.31
C ALA A 185 3.41 0.73 -13.79
N ALA A 186 3.07 -0.42 -13.18
CA ALA A 186 3.04 -0.68 -11.74
C ALA A 186 1.90 -0.07 -10.90
N LEU A 187 0.66 -0.21 -11.40
CA LEU A 187 -0.54 -0.05 -10.54
C LEU A 187 -1.09 -1.38 -10.02
N GLY A 188 -0.76 -2.53 -10.62
CA GLY A 188 -1.26 -3.81 -10.13
C GLY A 188 -0.52 -4.23 -8.87
N ARG A 189 -1.27 -4.65 -7.86
CA ARG A 189 -0.74 -5.06 -6.57
C ARG A 189 -1.05 -6.54 -6.40
N ALA A 190 -0.11 -7.29 -5.82
CA ALA A 190 -0.44 -8.64 -5.37
C ALA A 190 -1.45 -8.55 -4.22
N ALA A 191 -2.31 -9.55 -4.07
CA ALA A 191 -3.30 -9.60 -3.01
C ALA A 191 -2.67 -9.44 -1.62
N ALA A 192 -1.56 -10.13 -1.34
CA ALA A 192 -0.88 -10.08 -0.05
C ALA A 192 0.06 -8.87 0.11
N ALA A 193 0.56 -8.28 -0.98
CA ALA A 193 1.56 -7.21 -0.95
C ALA A 193 1.08 -5.84 -0.46
N THR A 194 -0.23 -5.60 -0.38
CA THR A 194 -0.77 -4.25 -0.11
C THR A 194 -0.79 -3.92 1.38
N GLY A 195 0.36 -4.09 2.03
CA GLY A 195 0.46 -3.98 3.48
C GLY A 195 -0.29 -5.08 4.20
N SER A 196 -0.68 -6.18 3.55
CA SER A 196 -1.54 -7.19 4.19
C SER A 196 -0.74 -8.14 5.06
N VAL A 197 -1.46 -8.77 5.97
CA VAL A 197 -1.01 -9.94 6.72
C VAL A 197 -1.75 -11.16 6.16
N VAL A 198 -1.07 -12.29 6.07
CA VAL A 198 -1.60 -13.57 5.62
C VAL A 198 -1.55 -14.54 6.78
N TRP A 199 -2.67 -15.19 7.05
CA TRP A 199 -2.77 -16.30 7.98
C TRP A 199 -2.28 -17.60 7.34
N GLN A 200 -1.44 -18.33 8.07
CA GLN A 200 -1.01 -19.68 7.70
C GLN A 200 -1.01 -20.56 8.96
N PRO A 201 -1.53 -21.78 8.93
CA PRO A 201 -1.34 -22.71 10.04
C PRO A 201 0.16 -23.06 10.20
N ALA A 202 0.58 -23.42 11.41
CA ALA A 202 1.88 -24.02 11.68
C ALA A 202 1.77 -25.56 11.73
N GLY A 203 2.88 -26.23 12.04
CA GLY A 203 2.96 -27.70 12.11
C GLY A 203 3.62 -28.33 10.88
N THR A 204 3.44 -29.64 10.73
CA THR A 204 3.94 -30.41 9.58
C THR A 204 3.26 -29.94 8.29
N VAL A 205 3.83 -30.22 7.12
CA VAL A 205 3.20 -29.85 5.83
C VAL A 205 1.79 -30.42 5.70
N ALA A 206 1.54 -31.65 6.19
CA ALA A 206 0.23 -32.27 6.19
C ALA A 206 -0.75 -31.54 7.13
N GLU A 207 -0.32 -31.15 8.33
CA GLU A 207 -1.13 -30.36 9.25
C GLU A 207 -1.44 -28.98 8.68
N GLN A 208 -0.44 -28.32 8.09
CA GLN A 208 -0.62 -27.03 7.44
C GLN A 208 -1.70 -27.13 6.36
N LEU A 209 -1.62 -28.11 5.46
CA LEU A 209 -2.64 -28.31 4.42
C LEU A 209 -4.00 -28.72 4.99
N THR A 210 -4.03 -29.56 6.03
CA THR A 210 -5.26 -29.97 6.73
C THR A 210 -6.05 -28.77 7.21
N TRP A 211 -5.39 -27.79 7.83
CA TRP A 211 -6.02 -26.57 8.33
C TRP A 211 -6.19 -25.49 7.27
N ARG A 212 -5.36 -25.48 6.22
CA ARG A 212 -5.41 -24.42 5.20
C ARG A 212 -6.54 -24.62 4.20
N LEU A 213 -6.87 -25.87 3.89
CA LEU A 213 -7.86 -26.26 2.88
C LEU A 213 -9.26 -26.33 3.51
N MET A 214 -9.95 -25.19 3.54
CA MET A 214 -11.34 -25.10 3.99
C MET A 214 -12.32 -25.31 2.83
N ALA A 215 -13.60 -25.48 3.15
CA ALA A 215 -14.63 -25.51 2.13
C ALA A 215 -14.76 -24.12 1.48
N VAL A 216 -14.67 -24.09 0.16
CA VAL A 216 -14.77 -22.85 -0.62
C VAL A 216 -16.16 -22.80 -1.26
N PRO A 217 -16.98 -21.78 -0.95
CA PRO A 217 -18.25 -21.59 -1.63
C PRO A 217 -18.07 -21.35 -3.13
N GLY A 218 -18.87 -22.04 -3.95
CA GLY A 218 -18.90 -21.84 -5.40
C GLY A 218 -17.84 -22.63 -6.17
N VAL A 219 -17.31 -22.04 -7.24
CA VAL A 219 -16.41 -22.71 -8.18
C VAL A 219 -14.96 -22.49 -7.76
N LEU A 220 -14.23 -23.56 -7.44
CA LEU A 220 -12.78 -23.52 -7.16
C LEU A 220 -11.97 -22.98 -8.35
N GLY A 221 -12.46 -23.17 -9.58
CA GLY A 221 -11.85 -22.72 -10.82
C GLY A 221 -10.67 -23.58 -11.27
N ARG A 222 -9.71 -22.95 -11.96
CA ARG A 222 -8.43 -23.53 -12.37
C ARG A 222 -7.32 -22.56 -12.00
N ALA A 223 -6.20 -23.10 -11.53
CA ALA A 223 -5.01 -22.30 -11.28
C ALA A 223 -4.32 -22.01 -12.60
N SER A 224 -3.81 -20.80 -12.77
CA SER A 224 -2.96 -20.46 -13.91
C SER A 224 -1.51 -20.56 -13.46
N PHE A 225 -0.83 -21.64 -13.86
CA PHE A 225 0.61 -21.79 -13.63
C PHE A 225 1.45 -21.06 -14.66
N THR A 226 0.83 -20.53 -15.72
CA THR A 226 1.52 -19.79 -16.79
C THR A 226 0.77 -18.50 -17.08
N HIS A 227 1.46 -17.46 -17.53
CA HIS A 227 0.79 -16.25 -17.97
C HIS A 227 0.28 -16.44 -19.40
N THR A 228 -1.03 -16.46 -19.59
CA THR A 228 -1.62 -16.44 -20.95
C THR A 228 -1.90 -15.00 -21.34
N PRO A 229 -1.29 -14.46 -22.40
CA PRO A 229 -1.49 -13.08 -22.81
C PRO A 229 -2.96 -12.84 -23.19
N SER A 230 -3.65 -12.00 -22.43
CA SER A 230 -4.89 -11.34 -22.83
C SER A 230 -4.56 -9.99 -23.47
N ALA A 231 -5.31 -9.57 -24.48
CA ALA A 231 -5.14 -8.24 -25.05
C ALA A 231 -5.51 -7.16 -24.01
N GLY A 232 -4.52 -6.41 -23.50
CA GLY A 232 -4.72 -5.24 -22.65
C GLY A 232 -4.19 -5.35 -21.22
N THR A 233 -3.99 -4.19 -20.56
CA THR A 233 -3.66 -4.06 -19.13
C THR A 233 -4.91 -3.92 -18.26
N GLU A 234 -6.00 -4.58 -18.67
CA GLU A 234 -7.31 -4.42 -18.06
C GLU A 234 -7.35 -4.97 -16.62
N GLU A 235 -8.32 -4.48 -15.85
CA GLU A 235 -8.62 -5.03 -14.53
C GLU A 235 -9.53 -6.24 -14.73
N PHE A 236 -9.07 -7.42 -14.30
CA PHE A 236 -9.82 -8.67 -14.42
C PHE A 236 -10.48 -9.00 -13.08
N PRO A 237 -11.79 -9.34 -13.06
CA PRO A 237 -12.40 -9.85 -11.84
C PRO A 237 -11.76 -11.20 -11.49
N VAL A 238 -11.59 -11.47 -10.19
CA VAL A 238 -11.16 -12.80 -9.75
C VAL A 238 -12.31 -13.77 -9.98
N GLY A 239 -12.13 -14.71 -10.89
CA GLY A 239 -13.19 -15.63 -11.30
C GLY A 239 -13.42 -16.80 -10.33
N SER A 240 -12.43 -17.10 -9.49
CA SER A 240 -12.46 -18.26 -8.59
C SER A 240 -11.39 -18.20 -7.49
N GLU A 241 -11.46 -19.12 -6.52
CA GLU A 241 -10.47 -19.19 -5.45
C GLU A 241 -9.07 -19.51 -5.98
N LEU A 242 -8.93 -20.49 -6.88
CA LEU A 242 -7.63 -20.84 -7.46
C LEU A 242 -7.05 -19.71 -8.31
N ASP A 243 -7.89 -18.96 -9.02
CA ASP A 243 -7.48 -17.77 -9.77
C ASP A 243 -6.88 -16.71 -8.84
N GLY A 244 -7.55 -16.40 -7.72
CA GLY A 244 -7.01 -15.44 -6.75
C GLY A 244 -5.80 -15.96 -5.95
N LEU A 245 -5.74 -17.26 -5.64
CA LEU A 245 -4.58 -17.86 -4.95
C LEU A 245 -3.32 -17.87 -5.83
N SER A 246 -3.48 -18.08 -7.14
CA SER A 246 -2.42 -18.11 -8.15
C SER A 246 -2.32 -16.83 -8.98
N TRP A 247 -2.86 -15.72 -8.47
CA TRP A 247 -2.89 -14.45 -9.20
C TRP A 247 -1.49 -14.02 -9.63
N GLN A 248 -1.35 -13.53 -10.87
CA GLN A 248 -0.08 -13.12 -11.45
C GLN A 248 0.00 -11.60 -11.60
N PRO A 249 0.26 -10.84 -10.52
CA PRO A 249 0.34 -9.37 -10.57
C PRO A 249 1.53 -8.85 -11.38
N ARG A 250 2.51 -9.71 -11.70
CA ARG A 250 3.70 -9.40 -12.48
C ARG A 250 3.86 -10.40 -13.61
N ARG A 251 4.26 -9.89 -14.77
CA ARG A 251 4.72 -10.72 -15.89
C ARG A 251 6.24 -10.76 -15.80
N MET A 252 6.78 -11.96 -15.70
CA MET A 252 8.20 -12.20 -15.51
C MET A 252 8.70 -13.23 -16.51
N LEU A 253 9.93 -13.11 -16.96
CA LEU A 253 10.63 -14.16 -17.69
C LEU A 253 12.09 -14.17 -17.26
N LEU A 254 12.50 -15.25 -16.61
CA LEU A 254 13.88 -15.50 -16.20
C LEU A 254 14.70 -15.82 -17.45
N LEU A 255 15.94 -15.31 -17.50
CA LEU A 255 16.88 -15.58 -18.59
C LEU A 255 17.97 -16.51 -18.05
N PRO A 256 17.80 -17.85 -18.16
CA PRO A 256 18.80 -18.80 -17.67
C PRO A 256 20.07 -18.75 -18.51
N GLU A 257 21.22 -18.88 -17.84
CA GLU A 257 22.53 -19.16 -18.44
C GLU A 257 22.65 -20.66 -18.75
N ALA A 258 23.71 -21.05 -19.46
CA ALA A 258 23.92 -22.44 -19.88
C ALA A 258 24.05 -23.42 -18.69
N ASP A 259 24.44 -22.93 -17.51
CA ASP A 259 24.56 -23.70 -16.26
C ASP A 259 23.26 -23.71 -15.43
N GLY A 260 22.17 -23.13 -15.93
CA GLY A 260 20.89 -23.01 -15.23
C GLY A 260 20.85 -21.92 -14.15
N THR A 261 21.91 -21.14 -13.97
CA THR A 261 21.86 -19.93 -13.15
C THR A 261 21.09 -18.83 -13.85
N VAL A 262 20.56 -17.88 -13.10
CA VAL A 262 19.80 -16.74 -13.64
C VAL A 262 20.46 -15.46 -13.19
N ARG A 263 20.89 -14.64 -14.14
CA ARG A 263 21.45 -13.30 -13.86
C ARG A 263 20.46 -12.19 -14.13
N GLU A 264 19.65 -12.37 -15.17
CA GLU A 264 18.78 -11.35 -15.72
C GLU A 264 17.33 -11.84 -15.78
N VAL A 265 16.41 -10.89 -15.69
CA VAL A 265 14.97 -11.10 -15.78
C VAL A 265 14.33 -10.01 -16.62
N LEU A 266 13.29 -10.36 -17.35
CA LEU A 266 12.35 -9.41 -17.95
C LEU A 266 11.16 -9.26 -17.01
N LEU A 267 10.82 -8.03 -16.63
CA LEU A 267 9.77 -7.76 -15.63
C LEU A 267 8.82 -6.67 -16.13
N THR A 268 7.52 -6.95 -16.07
CA THR A 268 6.46 -6.03 -16.50
C THR A 268 5.21 -6.17 -15.62
N GLN A 269 4.23 -5.29 -15.84
CA GLN A 269 2.96 -5.33 -15.13
C GLN A 269 2.13 -6.53 -15.61
N GLY A 270 1.71 -7.39 -14.68
CA GLY A 270 0.73 -8.46 -14.93
C GLY A 270 -0.70 -8.00 -14.68
N TRP A 271 -1.59 -8.93 -14.38
CA TRP A 271 -3.01 -8.65 -14.23
C TRP A 271 -3.29 -7.75 -13.04
N ARG A 272 -4.24 -6.83 -13.23
CA ARG A 272 -4.79 -6.02 -12.15
C ARG A 272 -6.04 -6.69 -11.64
N MET A 273 -6.06 -6.99 -10.36
CA MET A 273 -7.23 -7.57 -9.72
C MET A 273 -8.32 -6.50 -9.64
N LYS A 274 -9.42 -6.70 -10.38
CA LYS A 274 -10.63 -5.91 -10.23
C LYS A 274 -11.38 -6.45 -9.02
N HIS A 275 -11.25 -5.77 -7.90
CA HIS A 275 -12.16 -6.02 -6.79
C HIS A 275 -13.49 -5.34 -7.14
N PRO A 276 -14.59 -6.07 -7.39
CA PRO A 276 -15.91 -5.45 -7.46
C PRO A 276 -16.09 -4.63 -6.18
N GLU A 277 -16.60 -3.40 -6.33
CA GLU A 277 -16.49 -2.33 -5.32
C GLU A 277 -16.54 -2.85 -3.88
N LEU A 278 -15.42 -2.76 -3.16
CA LEU A 278 -15.21 -3.18 -1.76
C LEU A 278 -16.17 -2.54 -0.74
N LYS A 279 -17.17 -1.79 -1.20
CA LYS A 279 -18.05 -0.96 -0.38
C LYS A 279 -18.99 -1.76 0.54
N ALA A 280 -19.06 -3.09 0.41
CA ALA A 280 -19.94 -3.91 1.25
C ALA A 280 -19.37 -5.27 1.72
N SER A 281 -18.29 -5.80 1.13
CA SER A 281 -17.76 -7.12 1.48
C SER A 281 -16.34 -7.05 2.02
N SER A 282 -16.05 -7.87 3.04
CA SER A 282 -14.69 -8.00 3.55
C SER A 282 -13.75 -8.57 2.51
N VAL A 283 -12.54 -8.02 2.43
CA VAL A 283 -11.48 -8.58 1.58
C VAL A 283 -11.20 -10.06 1.87
N ALA A 284 -11.40 -10.51 3.11
CA ALA A 284 -11.18 -11.89 3.55
C ALA A 284 -12.30 -12.84 3.10
N THR A 285 -13.33 -12.36 2.41
CA THR A 285 -14.37 -13.22 1.81
C THR A 285 -14.25 -13.33 0.30
N LEU A 286 -13.36 -12.52 -0.30
CA LEU A 286 -13.12 -12.53 -1.74
C LEU A 286 -12.32 -13.77 -2.16
N PRO A 287 -12.59 -14.32 -3.35
CA PRO A 287 -11.84 -15.46 -3.86
C PRO A 287 -10.33 -15.20 -3.87
N GLY A 288 -9.58 -16.14 -3.30
CA GLY A 288 -8.13 -16.12 -3.16
C GLY A 288 -7.59 -15.16 -2.09
N ASN A 289 -8.44 -14.42 -1.39
CA ASN A 289 -8.03 -13.52 -0.31
C ASN A 289 -8.47 -14.03 1.06
N ARG A 290 -9.00 -15.24 1.16
CA ARG A 290 -9.63 -15.74 2.38
C ARG A 290 -8.68 -15.93 3.55
N ASP A 291 -7.38 -15.99 3.26
CA ASP A 291 -6.29 -16.00 4.23
C ASP A 291 -5.76 -14.63 4.60
N LEU A 292 -6.24 -13.55 4.00
CA LEU A 292 -5.82 -12.21 4.38
C LEU A 292 -6.47 -11.80 5.70
N VAL A 293 -5.70 -11.11 6.54
CA VAL A 293 -6.23 -10.43 7.72
C VAL A 293 -6.94 -9.16 7.28
N ASP A 294 -8.20 -8.99 7.67
CA ASP A 294 -9.01 -7.82 7.40
C ASP A 294 -9.20 -6.94 8.64
N VAL A 295 -9.83 -5.79 8.44
CA VAL A 295 -10.37 -4.94 9.50
C VAL A 295 -11.89 -4.95 9.43
N LYS A 296 -12.57 -4.57 10.53
CA LYS A 296 -14.04 -4.55 10.65
C LYS A 296 -14.77 -3.80 9.51
N GLU A 297 -14.09 -2.88 8.83
CA GLU A 297 -14.62 -2.11 7.68
C GLU A 297 -14.37 -2.78 6.31
N GLY A 298 -14.02 -4.07 6.29
CA GLY A 298 -13.72 -4.82 5.06
C GLY A 298 -12.42 -4.44 4.35
N GLN A 299 -11.63 -3.53 4.93
CA GLN A 299 -10.31 -3.18 4.41
C GLN A 299 -9.24 -4.20 4.85
N LYS A 300 -8.08 -4.17 4.20
CA LYS A 300 -6.94 -5.04 4.55
C LYS A 300 -6.26 -4.54 5.83
N PHE A 301 -5.96 -5.45 6.76
CA PHE A 301 -5.17 -5.12 7.94
C PHE A 301 -3.74 -4.78 7.52
N SER A 302 -3.26 -3.61 7.93
CA SER A 302 -1.92 -3.14 7.58
C SER A 302 -0.88 -3.76 8.51
N SER A 303 0.09 -4.47 7.97
CA SER A 303 1.27 -4.99 8.68
C SER A 303 2.16 -3.89 9.26
N GLN A 304 1.96 -2.61 8.89
CA GLN A 304 2.55 -1.47 9.60
C GLN A 304 2.02 -1.32 11.03
N GLN A 305 0.85 -1.89 11.32
CA GLN A 305 0.27 -1.91 12.67
C GLN A 305 0.98 -2.93 13.58
N LEU A 306 1.74 -3.88 13.01
CA LEU A 306 2.59 -4.81 13.74
C LEU A 306 3.92 -4.15 14.04
N THR A 307 4.18 -3.93 15.33
CA THR A 307 5.33 -3.16 15.78
C THR A 307 6.57 -4.02 16.05
N SER A 308 6.40 -5.31 16.36
CA SER A 308 7.48 -6.29 16.55
C SER A 308 7.03 -7.70 16.13
N ASP A 309 7.96 -8.67 16.10
CA ASP A 309 7.64 -10.09 15.84
C ASP A 309 6.93 -10.78 17.03
N GLN A 310 6.80 -10.08 18.15
CA GLN A 310 6.05 -10.51 19.35
C GLN A 310 4.70 -9.77 19.48
N ASP A 311 4.31 -8.99 18.47
CA ASP A 311 3.13 -8.14 18.55
C ASP A 311 1.84 -8.92 18.20
N GLN A 312 1.42 -9.79 19.12
CA GLN A 312 0.28 -10.70 18.92
C GLN A 312 -1.09 -10.03 19.11
N ALA A 313 -1.21 -9.02 19.97
CA ALA A 313 -2.51 -8.41 20.33
C ALA A 313 -3.34 -7.92 19.12
N PRO A 314 -2.79 -7.18 18.14
CA PRO A 314 -3.56 -6.79 16.96
C PRO A 314 -4.10 -7.99 16.18
N LEU A 315 -3.38 -9.11 16.15
CA LEU A 315 -3.74 -10.29 15.38
C LEU A 315 -4.83 -11.11 16.08
N LEU A 316 -4.76 -11.27 17.41
CA LEU A 316 -5.81 -11.95 18.19
C LEU A 316 -7.14 -11.20 18.12
N GLU A 317 -7.12 -9.86 18.22
CA GLU A 317 -8.33 -9.06 18.04
C GLU A 317 -8.97 -9.34 16.67
N ARG A 318 -8.17 -9.55 15.62
CA ARG A 318 -8.67 -9.90 14.27
C ARG A 318 -9.05 -11.35 14.11
N TRP A 319 -8.38 -12.28 14.77
CA TRP A 319 -8.74 -13.69 14.79
C TRP A 319 -10.18 -13.86 15.28
N TRP A 320 -10.50 -13.23 16.41
CA TRP A 320 -11.83 -13.30 17.02
C TRP A 320 -12.88 -12.49 16.27
N GLY A 321 -12.48 -11.39 15.64
CA GLY A 321 -13.34 -10.57 14.78
C GLY A 321 -13.46 -11.02 13.32
N ALA A 322 -12.86 -12.16 12.93
CA ALA A 322 -12.79 -12.57 11.53
C ALA A 322 -14.18 -12.87 10.96
N PRO A 323 -14.56 -12.32 9.79
CA PRO A 323 -15.91 -12.44 9.24
C PRO A 323 -16.20 -13.84 8.73
N GLU A 324 -17.49 -14.18 8.63
CA GLU A 324 -17.95 -15.41 7.99
C GLU A 324 -17.41 -15.52 6.56
N GLY A 325 -16.97 -16.73 6.19
CA GLY A 325 -16.34 -17.00 4.90
C GLY A 325 -14.83 -16.70 4.84
N SER A 326 -14.25 -16.08 5.86
CA SER A 326 -12.79 -16.02 6.00
C SER A 326 -12.21 -17.35 6.48
N TRP A 327 -10.91 -17.56 6.24
CA TRP A 327 -10.19 -18.73 6.71
C TRP A 327 -10.15 -18.81 8.23
N ALA A 328 -9.85 -17.70 8.91
CA ALA A 328 -9.79 -17.65 10.37
C ALA A 328 -11.14 -18.01 11.01
N HIS A 329 -12.26 -17.54 10.44
CA HIS A 329 -13.59 -17.95 10.89
C HIS A 329 -13.83 -19.46 10.70
N ALA A 330 -13.53 -20.00 9.51
CA ALA A 330 -13.70 -21.43 9.23
C ALA A 330 -12.86 -22.32 10.16
N VAL A 331 -11.61 -21.93 10.45
CA VAL A 331 -10.73 -22.66 11.38
C VAL A 331 -11.30 -22.63 12.79
N ARG A 332 -11.77 -21.49 13.30
CA ARG A 332 -12.37 -21.42 14.64
C ARG A 332 -13.57 -22.36 14.79
N GLN A 333 -14.49 -22.33 13.81
CA GLN A 333 -15.64 -23.22 13.78
C GLN A 333 -15.22 -24.70 13.74
N ALA A 334 -14.23 -25.02 12.91
CA ALA A 334 -13.72 -26.38 12.82
C ALA A 334 -12.98 -26.82 14.10
N ALA A 335 -12.23 -25.92 14.73
CA ALA A 335 -11.48 -26.17 15.96
C ALA A 335 -12.41 -26.44 17.14
N ALA A 336 -13.45 -25.62 17.32
CA ALA A 336 -14.48 -25.81 18.33
C ALA A 336 -15.16 -27.18 18.21
N ARG A 337 -15.47 -27.60 16.97
CA ARG A 337 -16.07 -28.91 16.71
C ARG A 337 -15.06 -30.05 16.84
N ALA A 338 -13.82 -29.86 16.42
CA ALA A 338 -12.78 -30.89 16.44
C ALA A 338 -12.17 -31.10 17.84
N GLY A 339 -12.31 -30.14 18.75
CA GLY A 339 -11.69 -30.16 20.08
C GLY A 339 -10.18 -29.92 20.02
N ARG A 340 -9.68 -29.27 18.97
CA ARG A 340 -8.26 -28.93 18.80
C ARG A 340 -8.12 -27.65 17.97
N THR A 341 -7.14 -26.82 18.28
CA THR A 341 -6.82 -25.58 17.56
C THR A 341 -5.38 -25.68 17.03
N PRO A 342 -5.07 -25.21 15.81
CA PRO A 342 -3.68 -25.16 15.36
C PRO A 342 -2.98 -23.92 15.89
N ASP A 343 -1.65 -23.99 16.01
CA ASP A 343 -0.84 -22.78 15.99
C ASP A 343 -1.02 -22.06 14.65
N VAL A 344 -1.04 -20.73 14.67
CA VAL A 344 -1.19 -19.91 13.46
C VAL A 344 -0.02 -18.95 13.31
N VAL A 345 0.60 -18.95 12.14
CA VAL A 345 1.62 -18.00 11.72
C VAL A 345 1.00 -16.89 10.88
N ALA A 346 1.15 -15.65 11.32
CA ALA A 346 0.84 -14.46 10.58
C ALA A 346 2.09 -13.92 9.89
N VAL A 347 2.07 -13.85 8.55
CA VAL A 347 3.17 -13.27 7.76
C VAL A 347 2.70 -11.97 7.14
N GLY A 348 3.49 -10.89 7.30
CA GLY A 348 3.12 -9.58 6.76
C GLY A 348 4.29 -8.84 6.13
N LEU A 349 4.00 -8.10 5.06
CA LEU A 349 4.95 -7.19 4.40
C LEU A 349 4.47 -5.75 4.55
N ALA A 350 5.18 -4.94 5.35
CA ALA A 350 4.82 -3.55 5.62
C ALA A 350 5.36 -2.65 4.53
N VAL A 351 4.48 -1.88 3.89
CA VAL A 351 4.81 -1.04 2.74
C VAL A 351 4.31 0.38 2.98
N ARG A 352 5.19 1.37 2.91
CA ARG A 352 4.87 2.80 2.96
C ARG A 352 4.80 3.37 1.54
N ASP A 353 3.86 4.28 1.31
CA ASP A 353 3.66 4.93 0.00
C ASP A 353 3.56 3.93 -1.17
N HIS A 354 2.97 2.77 -0.89
CA HIS A 354 2.76 1.63 -1.80
C HIS A 354 4.00 1.01 -2.45
N SER A 355 5.21 1.51 -2.17
CA SER A 355 6.43 1.13 -2.90
C SER A 355 7.68 1.01 -2.02
N VAL A 356 7.64 1.51 -0.78
CA VAL A 356 8.77 1.45 0.14
C VAL A 356 8.50 0.34 1.14
N ILE A 357 9.24 -0.75 1.05
CA ILE A 357 9.15 -1.82 2.04
C ILE A 357 9.80 -1.33 3.35
N VAL A 358 9.03 -1.33 4.42
CA VAL A 358 9.45 -0.87 5.75
C VAL A 358 10.05 -2.05 6.51
N HIS A 359 9.29 -3.14 6.63
CA HIS A 359 9.67 -4.35 7.34
C HIS A 359 8.84 -5.54 6.86
N GLN A 360 9.30 -6.75 7.18
CA GLN A 360 8.53 -7.99 7.07
C GLN A 360 8.43 -8.64 8.45
N ARG A 361 7.33 -9.32 8.74
CA ARG A 361 7.09 -9.97 10.04
C ARG A 361 6.63 -11.41 9.86
N ARG A 362 7.00 -12.24 10.83
CA ARG A 362 6.47 -13.59 11.05
C ARG A 362 6.12 -13.70 12.53
N ILE A 363 4.84 -13.70 12.85
CA ILE A 363 4.34 -13.77 14.22
C ILE A 363 3.62 -15.10 14.38
N THR A 364 3.97 -15.87 15.40
CA THR A 364 3.27 -17.11 15.74
C THR A 364 2.26 -16.82 16.85
N LEU A 365 1.02 -17.29 16.66
CA LEU A 365 -0.05 -17.28 17.64
C LEU A 365 -0.24 -18.71 18.15
N PRO A 366 0.02 -18.96 19.44
CA PRO A 366 -0.16 -20.27 20.04
C PRO A 366 -1.62 -20.76 20.00
N ALA A 367 -1.79 -22.08 19.83
CA ALA A 367 -3.09 -22.74 19.74
C ALA A 367 -3.97 -22.53 20.98
N ASP A 368 -3.38 -22.56 22.17
CA ASP A 368 -4.05 -22.31 23.45
C ASP A 368 -4.61 -20.89 23.51
N LEU A 369 -3.82 -19.90 23.09
CA LEU A 369 -4.28 -18.51 23.03
C LEU A 369 -5.40 -18.31 22.01
N LEU A 370 -5.34 -18.99 20.86
CA LEU A 370 -6.39 -18.95 19.84
C LEU A 370 -7.67 -19.71 20.22
N ALA A 371 -7.58 -20.66 21.16
CA ALA A 371 -8.70 -21.42 21.69
C ALA A 371 -9.37 -20.70 22.88
N ASP A 372 -8.63 -19.92 23.64
CA ASP A 372 -9.11 -19.20 24.81
C ASP A 372 -9.91 -17.95 24.39
N THR A 373 -11.22 -17.96 24.61
CA THR A 373 -12.11 -16.82 24.28
C THR A 373 -11.78 -15.57 25.09
N ARG A 374 -11.15 -15.69 26.27
CA ARG A 374 -10.73 -14.55 27.11
C ARG A 374 -9.63 -13.74 26.44
N SER A 375 -8.80 -14.39 25.61
CA SER A 375 -7.76 -13.72 24.81
C SER A 375 -8.32 -12.64 23.89
N ALA A 376 -9.58 -12.77 23.44
CA ALA A 376 -10.25 -11.79 22.59
C ALA A 376 -10.44 -10.46 23.32
N ALA A 377 -11.01 -10.52 24.52
CA ALA A 377 -11.25 -9.36 25.37
C ALA A 377 -9.93 -8.73 25.81
N ALA A 378 -8.99 -9.55 26.28
CA ALA A 378 -7.66 -9.09 26.69
C ALA A 378 -6.90 -8.39 25.55
N ALA A 379 -6.90 -8.96 24.34
CA ALA A 379 -6.29 -8.33 23.17
C ALA A 379 -6.96 -7.00 22.80
N HIS A 380 -8.28 -6.92 22.93
CA HIS A 380 -9.02 -5.66 22.74
C HIS A 380 -8.61 -4.61 23.77
N THR A 381 -8.49 -4.97 25.05
CA THR A 381 -8.02 -4.08 26.13
C THR A 381 -6.61 -3.56 25.85
N VAL A 382 -5.67 -4.43 25.46
CA VAL A 382 -4.30 -4.05 25.04
C VAL A 382 -4.35 -3.04 23.89
N MET A 383 -5.16 -3.30 22.86
CA MET A 383 -5.27 -2.43 21.69
C MET A 383 -5.93 -1.09 22.01
N HIS A 384 -6.94 -1.08 22.89
CA HIS A 384 -7.58 0.12 23.37
C HIS A 384 -6.60 1.00 24.18
N PHE A 385 -5.88 0.41 25.13
CA PHE A 385 -4.84 1.08 25.91
C PHE A 385 -3.78 1.72 25.02
N ARG A 386 -3.29 1.00 24.00
CA ARG A 386 -2.32 1.53 23.02
C ARG A 386 -2.86 2.72 22.23
N ARG A 387 -4.13 2.69 21.82
CA ARG A 387 -4.77 3.81 21.11
C ARG A 387 -4.80 5.06 21.99
N GLN A 388 -5.19 4.91 23.26
CA GLN A 388 -5.22 6.03 24.20
C GLN A 388 -3.83 6.56 24.57
N ALA A 389 -2.85 5.68 24.77
CA ALA A 389 -1.48 6.12 25.03
C ALA A 389 -0.92 6.98 23.87
N ARG A 390 -1.38 6.74 22.63
CA ARG A 390 -1.03 7.57 21.45
C ARG A 390 -1.74 8.93 21.45
N THR A 391 -2.95 9.05 21.99
CA THR A 391 -3.68 10.33 22.07
C THR A 391 -3.17 11.22 23.20
N VAL A 392 -2.69 10.62 24.29
CA VAL A 392 -2.14 11.30 25.48
C VAL A 392 -0.69 11.76 25.27
N ALA A 393 -0.03 11.33 24.19
CA ALA A 393 1.30 11.82 23.85
C ALA A 393 1.27 13.36 23.58
N PRO A 394 2.27 14.12 24.06
CA PRO A 394 2.09 15.45 24.61
C PRO A 394 1.78 16.51 23.57
N ASP A 395 1.17 17.55 24.13
CA ASP A 395 0.91 18.85 23.55
C ASP A 395 2.05 19.33 22.63
N ARG A 396 1.78 19.29 21.32
CA ARG A 396 2.70 19.78 20.28
C ARG A 396 3.02 21.27 20.44
N LEU A 397 2.28 22.01 21.28
CA LEU A 397 2.52 23.43 21.56
C LEU A 397 3.79 23.68 22.38
N ALA A 398 4.27 22.74 23.20
CA ALA A 398 5.43 22.96 24.08
C ALA A 398 6.80 22.70 23.44
N GLY A 399 6.87 22.27 22.17
CA GLY A 399 8.13 22.09 21.43
C GLY A 399 9.07 21.01 21.97
N ARG A 400 8.67 20.24 23.00
CA ARG A 400 9.40 19.10 23.55
C ARG A 400 8.60 17.83 23.28
N SER A 401 9.02 17.04 22.30
CA SER A 401 8.47 15.71 22.03
C SER A 401 8.86 14.74 23.14
N VAL A 402 8.20 14.83 24.29
CA VAL A 402 8.42 13.95 25.46
C VAL A 402 7.22 13.03 25.65
N GLY A 403 6.69 12.50 24.55
CA GLY A 403 5.70 11.44 24.65
C GLY A 403 6.36 10.15 25.04
N THR A 404 5.79 9.47 26.02
CA THR A 404 6.06 8.07 26.27
C THR A 404 5.62 7.28 25.04
N VAL A 405 6.58 7.03 24.15
CA VAL A 405 6.42 6.05 23.08
C VAL A 405 6.44 4.70 23.78
N LEU A 406 5.27 4.05 23.88
CA LEU A 406 5.22 2.66 24.35
C LEU A 406 6.17 1.81 23.49
N PRO A 407 6.88 0.83 24.08
CA PRO A 407 7.77 -0.02 23.32
C PRO A 407 7.01 -0.81 22.24
N PRO A 408 7.67 -1.19 21.14
CA PRO A 408 7.08 -2.10 20.16
C PRO A 408 6.56 -3.39 20.81
N GLY A 409 5.34 -3.79 20.49
CA GLY A 409 4.68 -4.97 21.03
C GLY A 409 4.18 -4.81 22.47
N PHE A 410 4.14 -3.59 23.02
CA PHE A 410 3.74 -3.35 24.41
C PHE A 410 2.43 -4.05 24.80
N GLY A 411 2.45 -4.83 25.88
CA GLY A 411 1.28 -5.55 26.38
C GLY A 411 0.97 -6.87 25.65
N SER A 412 1.60 -7.17 24.50
CA SER A 412 1.34 -8.45 23.83
C SER A 412 1.85 -9.64 24.63
N GLY A 413 2.98 -9.51 25.33
CA GLY A 413 3.48 -10.57 26.21
C GLY A 413 2.67 -10.80 27.50
N LEU A 414 1.71 -9.92 27.82
CA LEU A 414 0.77 -10.17 28.92
C LEU A 414 -0.35 -11.14 28.49
N LEU A 415 -0.54 -11.35 27.19
CA LEU A 415 -1.56 -12.28 26.70
C LEU A 415 -1.21 -13.74 26.97
N ASP A 416 0.07 -14.03 27.24
CA ASP A 416 0.55 -15.34 27.65
C ASP A 416 0.42 -15.56 29.18
N ASP A 417 0.00 -14.53 29.95
CA ASP A 417 -0.17 -14.61 31.41
C ASP A 417 -1.61 -14.96 31.77
N PRO A 418 -1.88 -16.15 32.35
CA PRO A 418 -3.22 -16.54 32.79
C PRO A 418 -3.85 -15.53 33.74
N GLN A 419 -3.07 -14.88 34.62
CA GLN A 419 -3.61 -13.89 35.55
C GLN A 419 -4.14 -12.65 34.83
N PHE A 420 -3.51 -12.27 33.72
CA PHE A 420 -3.99 -11.18 32.89
C PHE A 420 -5.25 -11.56 32.11
N LEU A 421 -5.34 -12.80 31.64
CA LEU A 421 -6.53 -13.31 30.95
C LEU A 421 -7.73 -13.49 31.89
N ASP A 422 -7.49 -13.83 33.16
CA ASP A 422 -8.49 -13.98 34.21
C ASP A 422 -8.98 -12.64 34.77
N ALA A 423 -8.18 -11.58 34.64
CA ALA A 423 -8.49 -10.26 35.17
C ALA A 423 -9.65 -9.59 34.41
N GLU A 424 -10.48 -8.85 35.14
CA GLU A 424 -11.53 -8.01 34.54
C GLU A 424 -10.91 -6.87 33.70
N PRO A 425 -11.64 -6.27 32.74
CA PRO A 425 -11.09 -5.23 31.86
C PRO A 425 -10.42 -4.05 32.59
N ASP A 426 -10.96 -3.62 33.74
CA ASP A 426 -10.38 -2.56 34.57
C ASP A 426 -9.07 -2.99 35.24
N GLU A 427 -9.01 -4.24 35.69
CA GLU A 427 -7.80 -4.83 36.27
C GLU A 427 -6.71 -5.02 35.21
N GLN A 428 -7.08 -5.49 34.01
CA GLN A 428 -6.20 -5.55 32.85
C GLN A 428 -5.64 -4.16 32.50
N ALA A 429 -6.48 -3.12 32.48
CA ALA A 429 -6.05 -1.75 32.24
C ALA A 429 -5.06 -1.26 33.32
N ALA A 430 -5.28 -1.62 34.58
CA ALA A 430 -4.37 -1.32 35.69
C ALA A 430 -3.02 -2.06 35.56
N LEU A 431 -3.04 -3.34 35.16
CA LEU A 431 -1.84 -4.13 34.89
C LEU A 431 -1.04 -3.55 33.71
N LEU A 432 -1.71 -3.19 32.61
CA LEU A 432 -1.09 -2.51 31.47
C LEU A 432 -0.49 -1.16 31.88
N PHE A 433 -1.19 -0.40 32.73
CA PHE A 433 -0.66 0.84 33.25
C PHE A 433 0.63 0.64 34.06
N ALA A 434 0.62 -0.32 34.99
CA ALA A 434 1.77 -0.67 35.80
C ALA A 434 2.97 -1.11 34.92
N ALA A 435 2.71 -1.93 33.90
CA ALA A 435 3.70 -2.34 32.92
C ALA A 435 4.27 -1.16 32.12
N ALA A 436 3.42 -0.21 31.71
CA ALA A 436 3.84 0.99 30.97
C ALA A 436 4.74 1.91 31.82
N CYS A 437 4.38 2.13 33.10
CA CYS A 437 5.21 2.90 34.03
C CYS A 437 6.59 2.26 34.22
N SER A 438 6.63 0.93 34.34
CA SER A 438 7.87 0.17 34.50
C SER A 438 8.75 0.24 33.25
N ALA A 439 8.18 0.04 32.06
CA ALA A 439 8.91 0.04 30.79
C ALA A 439 9.49 1.41 30.41
N THR A 440 8.86 2.50 30.86
CA THR A 440 9.25 3.87 30.48
C THR A 440 10.17 4.55 31.50
N GLY A 441 10.45 3.91 32.65
CA GLY A 441 11.25 4.48 33.74
C GLY A 441 10.64 5.77 34.32
N VAL A 442 9.32 5.95 34.17
CA VAL A 442 8.64 7.18 34.55
C VAL A 442 8.34 7.19 36.05
N HIS A 443 9.08 8.01 36.79
CA HIS A 443 8.86 8.28 38.22
C HIS A 443 8.24 9.69 38.44
N GLY A 444 7.45 9.87 39.50
CA GLY A 444 6.93 11.18 39.95
C GLY A 444 5.76 11.76 39.14
N ARG A 445 5.72 13.10 38.93
CA ARG A 445 4.60 13.88 38.32
C ARG A 445 4.03 13.33 37.00
N ARG A 446 4.85 12.63 36.21
CA ARG A 446 4.42 12.02 34.95
C ARG A 446 3.53 10.78 35.15
N ARG A 447 3.66 10.09 36.30
CA ARG A 447 2.77 8.99 36.70
C ARG A 447 1.34 9.50 36.90
N THR A 448 1.16 10.73 37.36
CA THR A 448 -0.16 11.35 37.58
C THR A 448 -0.89 11.66 36.27
N LEU A 449 -0.18 12.14 35.24
CA LEU A 449 -0.76 12.39 33.91
C LEU A 449 -1.21 11.09 33.23
N LEU A 450 -0.37 10.07 33.34
CA LEU A 450 -0.64 8.75 32.80
C LEU A 450 -1.80 8.08 33.58
N ALA A 451 -1.86 8.24 34.90
CA ALA A 451 -2.95 7.73 35.73
C ALA A 451 -4.29 8.42 35.42
N GLY A 452 -4.29 9.73 35.18
CA GLY A 452 -5.51 10.47 34.79
C GLY A 452 -6.09 9.98 33.46
N ALA A 453 -5.24 9.62 32.49
CA ALA A 453 -5.70 9.00 31.25
C ALA A 453 -6.31 7.60 31.48
N VAL A 454 -5.75 6.82 32.41
CA VAL A 454 -6.30 5.50 32.76
C VAL A 454 -7.59 5.59 33.56
N SER A 455 -7.78 6.62 34.39
CA SER A 455 -9.08 6.83 35.03
C SER A 455 -10.21 7.09 34.01
N HIS A 456 -9.91 7.59 32.81
CA HIS A 456 -10.89 7.67 31.72
C HIS A 456 -11.16 6.31 31.05
N LEU A 457 -10.22 5.35 31.08
CA LEU A 457 -10.46 3.97 30.59
C LEU A 457 -11.55 3.26 31.38
N ILE A 458 -11.50 3.41 32.70
CA ILE A 458 -12.41 2.73 33.64
C ILE A 458 -13.85 3.26 33.49
N VAL A 459 -14.01 4.51 33.04
CA VAL A 459 -15.34 5.15 32.93
C VAL A 459 -16.03 4.86 31.60
N ASP A 460 -15.28 4.74 30.49
CA ASP A 460 -15.86 4.47 29.16
C ASP A 460 -16.01 2.96 28.83
N GLY A 461 -15.44 2.06 29.65
CA GLY A 461 -15.43 0.61 29.42
C GLY A 461 -16.78 -0.12 29.50
N SER A 462 -17.90 0.59 29.69
CA SER A 462 -19.25 -0.02 29.72
C SER A 462 -19.90 -0.19 28.34
N GLU A 463 -19.24 0.20 27.23
CA GLU A 463 -19.61 -0.28 25.90
C GLU A 463 -19.30 -1.78 25.80
N ALA A 464 -20.36 -2.60 25.86
CA ALA A 464 -20.27 -4.06 25.88
C ALA A 464 -19.33 -4.61 24.79
N ALA A 465 -18.48 -5.55 25.19
CA ALA A 465 -17.78 -6.43 24.25
C ALA A 465 -18.77 -6.97 23.21
N PRO A 466 -18.34 -7.29 21.97
CA PRO A 466 -19.23 -7.89 20.99
C PRO A 466 -19.85 -9.16 21.59
N GLU A 467 -21.14 -9.11 21.93
CA GLU A 467 -21.89 -10.27 22.38
C GLU A 467 -21.75 -11.36 21.32
N GLU A 468 -21.51 -12.60 21.77
CA GLU A 468 -21.57 -13.77 20.91
C GLU A 468 -22.91 -13.77 20.15
N PRO A 469 -22.93 -13.96 18.83
CA PRO A 469 -24.18 -14.30 18.18
C PRO A 469 -24.67 -15.62 18.79
N PRO A 470 -25.90 -15.68 19.36
CA PRO A 470 -26.43 -16.93 19.88
C PRO A 470 -26.47 -17.97 18.75
N PRO A 471 -26.38 -19.29 19.07
CA PRO A 471 -26.54 -20.34 18.08
C PRO A 471 -27.84 -20.11 17.32
N THR A 472 -27.73 -19.92 16.02
CA THR A 472 -28.83 -19.46 15.17
C THR A 472 -29.80 -20.60 14.93
N GLU A 473 -30.87 -20.68 15.71
CA GLU A 473 -32.06 -21.44 15.33
C GLU A 473 -32.82 -20.65 14.27
N HIS A 474 -33.09 -21.29 13.13
CA HIS A 474 -33.80 -20.67 12.00
C HIS A 474 -35.25 -20.32 12.36
N ALA A 475 -35.56 -19.02 12.47
CA ALA A 475 -36.94 -18.52 12.54
C ALA A 475 -37.21 -17.41 11.51
N THR A 476 -38.36 -17.52 10.84
CA THR A 476 -38.85 -16.73 9.71
C THR A 476 -39.27 -15.30 10.09
N ALA A 477 -38.89 -14.32 9.26
CA ALA A 477 -39.11 -12.89 9.48
C ALA A 477 -40.55 -12.42 9.19
N SER A 478 -41.03 -11.48 10.01
CA SER A 478 -42.14 -10.56 9.68
C SER A 478 -41.75 -9.12 10.05
N SER A 479 -42.07 -8.19 9.15
CA SER A 479 -41.62 -6.80 9.15
C SER A 479 -42.33 -5.92 10.18
N SER A 480 -41.65 -4.90 10.72
CA SER A 480 -42.32 -3.70 11.24
C SER A 480 -41.46 -2.45 11.11
N GLN A 481 -42.18 -1.34 10.89
CA GLN A 481 -41.78 -0.03 10.42
C GLN A 481 -40.99 0.81 11.43
N MET A 482 -40.07 1.64 10.93
CA MET A 482 -39.36 2.67 11.69
C MET A 482 -40.02 4.05 11.51
N GLN A 483 -40.35 4.71 12.62
CA GLN A 483 -40.70 6.14 12.69
C GLN A 483 -39.44 6.97 12.97
N LEU A 484 -39.31 8.09 12.26
CA LEU A 484 -38.25 9.10 12.39
C LEU A 484 -38.68 10.18 13.40
N PHE A 485 -37.82 10.47 14.38
CA PHE A 485 -37.88 11.70 15.19
C PHE A 485 -36.68 12.60 14.86
N SER A 486 -36.95 13.87 14.58
CA SER A 486 -35.99 14.95 14.39
C SER A 486 -35.67 15.61 15.74
N LEU A 487 -34.39 15.91 15.99
CA LEU A 487 -33.93 16.75 17.09
C LEU A 487 -33.12 17.93 16.52
N GLU A 488 -33.53 19.16 16.87
CA GLU A 488 -32.79 20.40 16.67
C GLU A 488 -31.78 20.60 17.82
N PRO A 489 -30.62 21.26 17.58
CA PRO A 489 -29.73 21.68 18.66
C PRO A 489 -29.77 23.20 18.91
N ASP A 490 -30.03 23.56 20.16
CA ASP A 490 -29.78 24.87 20.75
C ASP A 490 -28.29 25.09 21.06
N VAL A 491 -27.76 26.28 20.75
CA VAL A 491 -26.42 26.74 21.15
C VAL A 491 -26.54 28.14 21.76
N PRO A 492 -26.14 28.36 23.02
CA PRO A 492 -25.95 29.70 23.55
C PRO A 492 -24.47 30.10 23.49
N GLY A 493 -24.22 31.31 22.99
CA GLY A 493 -22.91 31.95 22.92
C GLY A 493 -22.57 32.83 24.11
N SER A 494 -21.31 33.26 24.20
CA SER A 494 -20.77 34.53 24.73
C SER A 494 -19.25 34.38 25.00
N PRO A 495 -18.49 35.46 25.29
CA PRO A 495 -18.21 36.58 24.39
C PRO A 495 -16.68 36.83 24.24
N VAL A 496 -16.36 37.75 23.34
CA VAL A 496 -15.02 38.22 22.99
C VAL A 496 -14.42 39.12 24.08
N GLY A 497 -13.16 38.86 24.45
CA GLY A 497 -12.33 39.77 25.25
C GLY A 497 -11.08 40.19 24.47
N GLU A 498 -10.97 41.48 24.17
CA GLU A 498 -9.77 42.15 23.67
C GLU A 498 -8.79 42.47 24.81
N GLY A 499 -7.48 42.45 24.52
CA GLY A 499 -6.50 43.22 25.27
C GLY A 499 -5.17 42.52 25.53
N ALA A 500 -4.14 42.92 24.77
CA ALA A 500 -2.85 43.44 25.27
C ALA A 500 -1.69 43.14 24.30
N ARG A 501 -1.03 44.24 23.89
CA ARG A 501 0.17 44.30 23.07
C ARG A 501 1.44 44.17 23.93
N ALA A 502 2.51 43.77 23.23
CA ALA A 502 3.92 44.13 23.40
C ALA A 502 4.76 43.36 24.45
N ALA A 503 5.70 42.57 23.95
CA ALA A 503 7.14 42.75 24.22
C ALA A 503 7.95 41.95 23.18
N MET A 504 8.80 42.67 22.46
CA MET A 504 9.70 42.18 21.42
C MET A 504 11.04 41.91 22.11
N ASP A 505 11.54 40.68 22.08
CA ASP A 505 12.92 40.38 22.47
C ASP A 505 13.62 39.66 21.33
N THR A 506 14.80 40.18 20.99
CA THR A 506 15.62 39.78 19.85
C THR A 506 16.63 38.74 20.32
N HIS A 507 16.52 37.51 19.81
CA HIS A 507 17.56 36.49 19.97
C HIS A 507 17.94 35.88 18.61
N ASP A 508 19.14 36.28 18.21
CA ASP A 508 20.19 35.57 17.45
C ASP A 508 19.83 34.24 16.76
N ASP A 509 19.76 34.29 15.43
CA ASP A 509 19.44 33.17 14.51
C ASP A 509 20.66 32.81 13.65
N SER A 510 21.82 32.63 14.28
CA SER A 510 23.10 32.35 13.61
C SER A 510 23.42 30.84 13.41
N PHE A 511 22.49 29.92 13.68
CA PHE A 511 22.74 28.46 13.60
C PHE A 511 22.02 27.68 12.49
N LEU A 512 21.59 28.32 11.40
CA LEU A 512 20.89 27.64 10.29
C LEU A 512 21.60 27.62 8.93
N PHE A 513 22.91 27.88 8.88
CA PHE A 513 23.67 27.81 7.63
C PHE A 513 24.99 27.06 7.82
N VAL A 514 25.04 25.80 7.38
CA VAL A 514 26.31 25.14 7.04
C VAL A 514 26.64 25.51 5.59
N THR A 515 27.69 26.31 5.45
CA THR A 515 28.41 26.60 4.21
C THR A 515 29.09 25.32 3.72
N ALA A 516 28.81 24.92 2.48
CA ALA A 516 29.65 23.99 1.74
C ALA A 516 30.70 24.83 0.99
N ALA A 517 31.94 24.80 1.47
CA ALA A 517 33.11 25.29 0.74
C ALA A 517 34.09 24.12 0.49
N SER A 518 34.35 23.92 -0.80
CA SER A 518 35.59 23.42 -1.42
C SER A 518 36.25 22.15 -0.90
N THR A 519 36.17 21.08 -1.69
CA THR A 519 37.30 20.19 -1.95
C THR A 519 37.42 19.93 -3.45
N THR A 520 38.57 20.29 -3.98
CA THR A 520 39.03 20.14 -5.36
C THR A 520 39.44 18.69 -5.62
N ALA A 521 38.73 17.99 -6.51
CA ALA A 521 39.25 16.83 -7.23
C ALA A 521 38.48 16.65 -8.55
N ALA A 522 39.22 16.60 -9.66
CA ALA A 522 38.68 16.52 -11.01
C ALA A 522 38.00 15.16 -11.30
N PRO A 523 36.86 15.12 -12.01
CA PRO A 523 36.29 13.87 -12.50
C PRO A 523 36.78 13.52 -13.92
N PRO A 524 36.86 12.23 -14.28
CA PRO A 524 37.25 11.79 -15.62
C PRO A 524 36.12 12.00 -16.63
N THR A 525 36.54 12.24 -17.86
CA THR A 525 35.73 12.53 -19.06
C THR A 525 34.71 11.42 -19.36
N ARG A 526 33.41 11.78 -19.37
CA ARG A 526 32.31 10.92 -19.85
C ARG A 526 31.88 11.32 -21.26
N SER A 527 31.87 10.34 -22.17
CA SER A 527 31.43 10.47 -23.55
C SER A 527 29.91 10.68 -23.66
N ARG A 528 29.52 11.70 -24.44
CA ARG A 528 28.12 11.98 -24.83
C ARG A 528 27.64 11.03 -25.92
N ARG A 529 26.50 10.36 -25.71
CA ARG A 529 25.56 10.01 -26.80
C ARG A 529 24.13 10.32 -26.34
N ARG A 530 23.43 11.09 -27.18
CA ARG A 530 22.17 11.80 -26.94
C ARG A 530 21.11 11.21 -27.89
N GLY A 531 19.90 10.95 -27.39
CA GLY A 531 18.73 10.55 -28.18
C GLY A 531 17.47 11.22 -27.62
N ASP A 532 16.64 11.74 -28.52
CA ASP A 532 15.70 12.85 -28.31
C ASP A 532 14.31 12.48 -27.73
N HIS A 533 13.85 13.27 -26.74
CA HIS A 533 12.45 13.52 -26.37
C HIS A 533 12.38 14.84 -25.56
N PRO A 534 11.22 15.54 -25.51
CA PRO A 534 11.15 16.93 -25.08
C PRO A 534 11.51 17.03 -23.61
N ARG A 535 12.66 17.64 -23.37
CA ARG A 535 13.21 17.98 -22.07
C ARG A 535 12.18 18.77 -21.28
N VAL A 536 11.85 18.34 -20.05
CA VAL A 536 11.76 19.35 -18.97
C VAL A 536 13.12 20.02 -19.05
N SER A 537 13.15 21.30 -19.42
CA SER A 537 14.36 22.00 -19.86
C SER A 537 15.57 21.49 -19.06
N ASP A 538 16.50 20.81 -19.73
CA ASP A 538 17.82 20.42 -19.18
C ASP A 538 18.67 21.69 -18.97
N GLY A 539 18.04 22.72 -18.41
CA GLY A 539 18.51 24.06 -18.25
C GLY A 539 18.23 24.52 -16.82
N GLU A 540 18.91 25.59 -16.46
CA GLU A 540 18.93 26.19 -15.13
C GLU A 540 17.53 26.33 -14.49
N THR A 541 16.52 26.70 -15.28
CA THR A 541 15.13 26.84 -14.82
C THR A 541 14.56 25.56 -14.22
N GLY A 542 14.85 24.38 -14.78
CA GLY A 542 14.31 23.11 -14.28
C GLY A 542 14.89 22.71 -12.92
N GLU A 543 16.17 22.94 -12.70
CA GLU A 543 16.85 22.69 -11.42
C GLU A 543 16.35 23.67 -10.32
N LEU A 544 16.18 24.95 -10.70
CA LEU A 544 15.61 25.97 -9.81
C LEU A 544 14.14 25.67 -9.47
N ALA A 545 13.35 25.15 -10.43
CA ALA A 545 11.98 24.71 -10.20
C ALA A 545 11.89 23.62 -9.11
N PHE A 546 12.80 22.64 -9.18
CA PHE A 546 12.90 21.57 -8.20
C PHE A 546 13.31 22.11 -6.82
N THR A 547 14.31 22.99 -6.79
CA THR A 547 14.81 23.64 -5.58
C THR A 547 13.70 24.43 -4.87
N LEU A 548 12.96 25.26 -5.62
CA LEU A 548 11.81 26.01 -5.09
C LEU A 548 10.75 25.08 -4.52
N THR A 549 10.33 24.07 -5.29
CA THR A 549 9.25 23.15 -4.91
C THR A 549 9.60 22.34 -3.65
N ARG A 550 10.87 21.91 -3.52
CA ARG A 550 11.38 21.26 -2.31
C ARG A 550 11.35 22.20 -1.11
N GLN A 551 11.76 23.45 -1.29
CA GLN A 551 11.77 24.44 -0.23
C GLN A 551 10.36 24.81 0.25
N LEU A 552 9.39 24.94 -0.66
CA LEU A 552 7.98 25.17 -0.31
C LEU A 552 7.41 24.05 0.56
N GLY A 553 7.72 22.79 0.25
CA GLY A 553 7.29 21.66 1.08
C GLY A 553 7.95 21.63 2.45
N ARG A 554 9.21 22.05 2.57
CA ARG A 554 9.88 22.24 3.86
C ARG A 554 9.19 23.32 4.68
N TRP A 555 8.85 24.45 4.06
CA TRP A 555 8.14 25.53 4.73
C TRP A 555 6.75 25.13 5.23
N ASP A 556 6.01 24.32 4.46
CA ASP A 556 4.71 23.77 4.85
C ASP A 556 4.81 22.71 5.96
N ALA A 557 5.84 21.86 5.91
CA ALA A 557 6.01 20.76 6.86
C ALA A 557 6.53 21.24 8.23
N HIS A 558 7.31 22.32 8.27
CA HIS A 558 8.00 22.74 9.48
C HIS A 558 7.25 23.88 10.21
N PRO A 559 6.86 23.71 11.49
CA PRO A 559 6.06 24.71 12.21
C PRO A 559 6.70 26.09 12.27
N ARG A 560 8.02 26.17 12.50
CA ARG A 560 8.75 27.44 12.59
C ARG A 560 8.75 28.25 11.31
N THR A 561 8.52 27.64 10.15
CA THR A 561 8.53 28.35 8.86
C THR A 561 7.13 28.59 8.31
N ARG A 562 6.08 28.21 9.05
CA ARG A 562 4.69 28.34 8.58
C ARG A 562 4.26 29.80 8.43
N TYR A 563 4.83 30.71 9.23
CA TYR A 563 4.60 32.14 9.08
C TYR A 563 5.08 32.69 7.73
N VAL A 564 6.10 32.06 7.10
CA VAL A 564 6.58 32.41 5.76
C VAL A 564 5.46 32.20 4.74
N LEU A 565 4.72 31.10 4.84
CA LEU A 565 3.56 30.84 3.96
C LEU A 565 2.44 31.86 4.19
N VAL A 566 2.19 32.28 5.44
CA VAL A 566 1.19 33.32 5.72
C VAL A 566 1.57 34.64 5.03
N GLN A 567 2.84 35.04 5.12
CA GLN A 567 3.35 36.23 4.43
C GLN A 567 3.26 36.09 2.90
N LEU A 568 3.63 34.93 2.33
CA LEU A 568 3.54 34.66 0.89
C LEU A 568 2.10 34.69 0.36
N ALA A 569 1.15 34.09 1.09
CA ALA A 569 -0.27 34.15 0.72
C ALA A 569 -0.81 35.58 0.75
N THR A 570 -0.33 36.39 1.69
CA THR A 570 -0.67 37.81 1.78
C THR A 570 -0.05 38.61 0.63
N TRP A 571 1.20 38.30 0.27
CA TRP A 571 1.93 38.93 -0.83
C TRP A 571 1.22 38.78 -2.18
N VAL A 572 0.56 37.64 -2.45
CA VAL A 572 -0.25 37.45 -3.68
C VAL A 572 -1.36 38.50 -3.80
N VAL A 573 -1.96 38.89 -2.67
CA VAL A 573 -3.05 39.87 -2.65
C VAL A 573 -2.49 41.29 -2.57
N ARG A 574 -1.47 41.51 -1.74
CA ARG A 574 -0.84 42.79 -1.46
C ARG A 574 0.69 42.63 -1.54
N PRO A 575 1.29 42.82 -2.72
CA PRO A 575 2.73 42.66 -2.88
C PRO A 575 3.46 43.70 -2.03
N SER A 576 4.44 43.24 -1.25
CA SER A 576 5.31 44.08 -0.44
C SER A 576 6.72 43.48 -0.43
N PRO A 577 7.76 44.26 -0.80
CA PRO A 577 9.14 43.78 -0.82
C PRO A 577 9.75 43.61 0.58
N ASP A 578 9.13 44.19 1.63
CA ASP A 578 9.72 44.29 2.96
C ASP A 578 9.48 43.08 3.87
N THR A 579 8.87 42.02 3.34
CA THR A 579 8.58 40.82 4.13
C THR A 579 9.79 39.89 4.20
N GLN A 580 9.95 39.19 5.33
CA GLN A 580 10.99 38.16 5.45
C GLN A 580 10.81 37.06 4.40
N ALA A 581 9.56 36.68 4.13
CA ALA A 581 9.24 35.70 3.10
C ALA A 581 9.67 36.13 1.68
N TYR A 582 9.50 37.41 1.33
CA TYR A 582 9.99 37.94 0.06
C TYR A 582 11.50 37.72 -0.07
N ARG A 583 12.27 38.17 0.93
CA ARG A 583 13.74 38.02 0.95
C ARG A 583 14.19 36.55 0.91
N LEU A 584 13.47 35.65 1.55
CA LEU A 584 13.79 34.22 1.53
C LEU A 584 13.59 33.60 0.14
N VAL A 585 12.53 33.97 -0.58
CA VAL A 585 12.30 33.46 -1.93
C VAL A 585 13.28 34.06 -2.92
N THR A 586 13.54 35.38 -2.85
CA THR A 586 14.44 36.04 -3.82
C THR A 586 15.89 35.59 -3.68
N ARG A 587 16.38 35.30 -2.46
CA ARG A 587 17.73 34.73 -2.25
C ARG A 587 17.95 33.36 -2.89
N LEU A 588 16.87 32.62 -3.18
CA LEU A 588 16.98 31.29 -3.79
C LEU A 588 17.09 31.36 -5.32
N MET A 589 16.94 32.55 -5.92
CA MET A 589 16.67 32.70 -7.34
C MET A 589 17.51 33.81 -7.96
N PRO A 590 18.05 33.60 -9.18
CA PRO A 590 18.58 34.68 -10.01
C PRO A 590 17.53 35.78 -10.22
N ASP A 591 17.96 37.04 -10.34
CA ASP A 591 17.08 38.21 -10.41
C ASP A 591 15.95 38.07 -11.46
N HIS A 592 16.29 37.57 -12.65
CA HIS A 592 15.33 37.37 -13.74
C HIS A 592 14.26 36.30 -13.46
N LEU A 593 14.42 35.47 -12.42
CA LEU A 593 13.47 34.42 -12.02
C LEU A 593 12.77 34.70 -10.69
N GLN A 594 13.17 35.74 -9.96
CA GLN A 594 12.62 36.06 -8.65
C GLN A 594 11.11 36.28 -8.69
N HIS A 595 10.60 36.93 -9.75
CA HIS A 595 9.17 37.18 -9.87
C HIS A 595 8.35 35.88 -10.04
N ALA A 596 8.76 35.01 -10.96
CA ALA A 596 8.11 33.71 -11.18
C ALA A 596 8.14 32.85 -9.92
N ALA A 597 9.26 32.88 -9.16
CA ALA A 597 9.39 32.17 -7.90
C ALA A 597 8.45 32.73 -6.82
N LEU A 598 8.41 34.05 -6.64
CA LEU A 598 7.51 34.71 -5.68
C LEU A 598 6.04 34.43 -6.00
N LEU A 599 5.67 34.52 -7.27
CA LEU A 599 4.31 34.23 -7.71
C LEU A 599 3.94 32.76 -7.44
N THR A 600 4.83 31.82 -7.80
CA THR A 600 4.60 30.39 -7.52
C THR A 600 4.50 30.10 -6.03
N ALA A 601 5.41 30.65 -5.22
CA ALA A 601 5.46 30.47 -3.77
C ALA A 601 4.20 31.06 -3.09
N GLY A 602 3.76 32.23 -3.54
CA GLY A 602 2.53 32.87 -3.10
C GLY A 602 1.29 32.03 -3.41
N LEU A 603 1.17 31.54 -4.65
CA LEU A 603 0.05 30.70 -5.08
C LEU A 603 0.02 29.37 -4.32
N PHE A 604 1.18 28.73 -4.10
CA PHE A 604 1.32 27.56 -3.22
C PHE A 604 0.79 27.86 -1.82
N ALA A 605 1.26 28.94 -1.20
CA ALA A 605 0.86 29.29 0.16
C ALA A 605 -0.65 29.58 0.27
N MET A 606 -1.24 30.21 -0.74
CA MET A 606 -2.67 30.45 -0.76
C MET A 606 -3.47 29.15 -0.95
N HIS A 607 -3.01 28.22 -1.79
CA HIS A 607 -3.62 26.89 -1.91
C HIS A 607 -3.64 26.18 -0.56
N ARG A 608 -2.51 26.14 0.15
CA ARG A 608 -2.39 25.53 1.49
C ARG A 608 -3.26 26.22 2.54
N ARG A 609 -3.45 27.53 2.44
CA ARG A 609 -4.35 28.29 3.31
C ARG A 609 -5.82 27.95 3.05
N THR A 610 -6.20 27.76 1.80
CA THR A 610 -7.57 27.40 1.41
C THR A 610 -7.90 25.94 1.74
N ASN A 611 -6.97 25.02 1.51
CA ASN A 611 -7.14 23.61 1.84
C ASN A 611 -5.81 23.03 2.35
N SER A 612 -5.69 22.98 3.69
CA SER A 612 -4.50 22.44 4.35
C SER A 612 -4.41 20.91 4.31
N ARG A 613 -5.51 20.23 3.95
CA ARG A 613 -5.60 18.76 3.83
C ARG A 613 -5.27 18.26 2.43
N ALA A 614 -5.34 19.12 1.40
CA ALA A 614 -4.96 18.76 0.04
C ALA A 614 -3.53 18.24 -0.04
N GLN A 615 -3.25 17.43 -1.07
CA GLN A 615 -1.91 16.97 -1.37
C GLN A 615 -0.94 18.16 -1.52
N ARG A 616 0.31 18.01 -1.05
CA ARG A 616 1.31 19.09 -1.18
C ARG A 616 1.77 19.30 -2.62
N TYR A 617 1.81 18.21 -3.40
CA TYR A 617 2.36 18.20 -4.74
C TYR A 617 1.38 17.56 -5.72
N GLY A 618 0.98 18.33 -6.73
CA GLY A 618 0.16 17.84 -7.82
C GLY A 618 0.96 17.24 -8.96
N GLY A 619 0.36 16.29 -9.67
CA GLY A 619 0.95 15.67 -10.86
C GLY A 619 0.61 16.36 -12.18
N ALA A 620 -0.35 17.28 -12.20
CA ALA A 620 -0.89 17.87 -13.43
C ALA A 620 -0.51 19.36 -13.59
N PRO A 621 -0.11 19.81 -14.81
CA PRO A 621 0.01 21.23 -15.12
C PRO A 621 -1.29 21.98 -14.88
N LEU A 622 -1.22 23.25 -14.48
CA LEU A 622 -2.40 24.03 -14.08
C LEU A 622 -3.45 24.12 -15.19
N ALA A 623 -3.06 24.41 -16.43
CA ALA A 623 -3.99 24.50 -17.57
C ALA A 623 -4.75 23.18 -17.80
N ARG A 624 -4.09 22.02 -17.63
CA ARG A 624 -4.75 20.71 -17.69
C ARG A 624 -5.65 20.46 -16.48
N LEU A 625 -5.23 20.88 -15.28
CA LEU A 625 -5.99 20.76 -14.04
C LEU A 625 -7.33 21.51 -14.13
N MET A 626 -7.35 22.68 -14.76
CA MET A 626 -8.55 23.50 -14.98
C MET A 626 -9.66 22.76 -15.73
N ARG A 627 -9.34 21.67 -16.46
CA ARG A 627 -10.35 20.85 -17.15
C ARG A 627 -11.26 20.09 -16.20
N ALA A 628 -10.82 19.87 -14.96
CA ALA A 628 -11.62 19.24 -13.92
C ALA A 628 -12.56 20.23 -13.22
N PHE A 629 -12.38 21.55 -13.44
CA PHE A 629 -13.19 22.57 -12.79
C PHE A 629 -14.59 22.60 -13.40
N GLY A 630 -15.60 22.64 -12.54
CA GLY A 630 -16.98 22.99 -12.89
C GLY A 630 -17.45 24.15 -12.02
N SER A 631 -18.56 24.77 -12.40
CA SER A 631 -19.36 25.60 -11.49
C SER A 631 -20.15 24.69 -10.54
N ASP A 632 -20.40 25.15 -9.31
CA ASP A 632 -21.14 24.35 -8.33
C ASP A 632 -22.53 23.97 -8.91
N GLY A 633 -22.85 22.68 -8.90
CA GLY A 633 -24.10 22.14 -9.47
C GLY A 633 -24.11 21.95 -11.00
N SER A 634 -23.08 22.35 -11.75
CA SER A 634 -23.01 22.16 -13.20
C SER A 634 -22.42 20.78 -13.56
N PRO A 635 -23.05 20.01 -14.49
CA PRO A 635 -22.44 18.79 -15.03
C PRO A 635 -21.29 19.10 -16.00
N LEU A 636 -21.19 20.34 -16.49
CA LEU A 636 -20.16 20.77 -17.42
C LEU A 636 -18.86 21.09 -16.68
N ARG A 637 -17.73 20.77 -17.32
CA ARG A 637 -16.38 21.02 -16.76
C ARG A 637 -15.42 21.56 -17.82
N GLY A 638 -14.37 22.22 -17.37
CA GLY A 638 -13.27 22.65 -18.23
C GLY A 638 -13.72 23.61 -19.32
N PRO A 639 -13.37 23.36 -20.60
CA PRO A 639 -13.81 24.21 -21.72
C PRO A 639 -15.32 24.28 -21.91
N ALA A 640 -16.08 23.28 -21.42
CA ALA A 640 -17.54 23.25 -21.53
C ALA A 640 -18.23 24.08 -20.42
N ASP A 641 -17.55 24.34 -19.31
CA ASP A 641 -18.05 25.21 -18.23
C ASP A 641 -17.72 26.67 -18.56
N LEU A 642 -18.74 27.49 -18.86
CA LEU A 642 -18.54 28.88 -19.31
C LEU A 642 -17.66 29.71 -18.36
N PRO A 643 -17.85 29.68 -17.02
CA PRO A 643 -16.99 30.43 -16.10
C PRO A 643 -15.53 29.96 -16.13
N THR A 644 -15.29 28.65 -16.19
CA THR A 644 -13.93 28.10 -16.28
C THR A 644 -13.27 28.45 -17.62
N ARG A 645 -14.00 28.37 -18.74
CA ARG A 645 -13.53 28.81 -20.06
C ARG A 645 -13.18 30.29 -20.07
N ALA A 646 -14.03 31.15 -19.51
CA ALA A 646 -13.77 32.58 -19.42
C ALA A 646 -12.52 32.87 -18.57
N ALA A 647 -12.33 32.16 -17.45
CA ALA A 647 -11.13 32.28 -16.63
C ALA A 647 -9.85 31.87 -17.39
N ALA A 648 -9.90 30.78 -18.17
CA ALA A 648 -8.78 30.35 -19.01
C ALA A 648 -8.47 31.39 -20.10
N LEU A 649 -9.48 31.88 -20.81
CA LEU A 649 -9.31 32.93 -21.83
C LEU A 649 -8.72 34.22 -21.25
N ASN A 650 -9.14 34.60 -20.03
CA ASN A 650 -8.59 35.76 -19.34
C ASN A 650 -7.09 35.59 -19.04
N LEU A 651 -6.65 34.41 -18.57
CA LEU A 651 -5.21 34.13 -18.39
C LEU A 651 -4.44 34.23 -19.70
N LEU A 652 -4.97 33.62 -20.76
CA LEU A 652 -4.32 33.55 -22.07
C LEU A 652 -4.24 34.92 -22.78
N ARG A 653 -4.98 35.93 -22.32
CA ARG A 653 -4.90 37.31 -22.83
C ARG A 653 -3.88 38.17 -22.12
N VAL A 654 -3.35 37.74 -20.97
CA VAL A 654 -2.38 38.53 -20.19
C VAL A 654 -0.99 38.39 -20.82
N PRO A 655 -0.42 39.48 -21.38
CA PRO A 655 0.88 39.41 -22.05
C PRO A 655 2.04 39.23 -21.07
N ASP A 656 1.90 39.76 -19.86
CA ASP A 656 2.92 39.86 -18.83
C ASP A 656 2.63 38.92 -17.64
N ALA A 657 3.65 38.18 -17.19
CA ALA A 657 3.56 37.29 -16.04
C ALA A 657 3.14 38.03 -14.76
N HIS A 658 3.57 39.29 -14.57
CA HIS A 658 3.24 40.05 -13.36
C HIS A 658 1.73 40.29 -13.21
N ALA A 659 1.04 40.52 -14.34
CA ALA A 659 -0.39 40.74 -14.37
C ALA A 659 -1.21 39.45 -14.14
N LEU A 660 -0.59 38.26 -14.17
CA LEU A 660 -1.26 36.99 -13.88
C LEU A 660 -1.59 36.78 -12.40
N ARG A 661 -1.04 37.58 -11.49
CA ARG A 661 -1.15 37.35 -10.04
C ARG A 661 -2.61 37.20 -9.57
N VAL A 662 -3.46 38.16 -9.91
CA VAL A 662 -4.87 38.16 -9.50
C VAL A 662 -5.69 37.03 -10.16
N PRO A 663 -5.62 36.81 -11.49
CA PRO A 663 -6.40 35.73 -12.11
C PRO A 663 -5.92 34.33 -11.68
N LEU A 664 -4.61 34.10 -11.56
CA LEU A 664 -4.09 32.82 -11.04
C LEU A 664 -4.51 32.59 -9.59
N ALA A 665 -4.57 33.65 -8.78
CA ALA A 665 -5.01 33.51 -7.41
C ALA A 665 -6.44 32.95 -7.30
N ARG A 666 -7.36 33.46 -8.13
CA ARG A 666 -8.74 32.96 -8.17
C ARG A 666 -8.80 31.49 -8.58
N ILE A 667 -8.01 31.11 -9.59
CA ILE A 667 -7.94 29.74 -10.14
C ILE A 667 -7.37 28.76 -9.11
N ILE A 668 -6.30 29.14 -8.40
CA ILE A 668 -5.67 28.29 -7.39
C ILE A 668 -6.55 28.08 -6.17
N ARG A 669 -7.33 29.10 -5.77
CA ARG A 669 -8.33 28.96 -4.72
C ARG A 669 -9.43 27.97 -5.12
N LYS A 670 -9.94 28.08 -6.37
CA LYS A 670 -10.90 27.13 -6.93
C LYS A 670 -10.35 25.70 -6.97
N ALA A 671 -9.09 25.54 -7.38
CA ALA A 671 -8.40 24.24 -7.34
C ALA A 671 -8.38 23.65 -5.92
N ALA A 672 -7.96 24.44 -4.93
CA ALA A 672 -7.91 24.03 -3.53
C ALA A 672 -9.28 23.62 -2.96
N GLN A 673 -10.34 24.38 -3.29
CA GLN A 673 -11.72 24.08 -2.89
C GLN A 673 -12.22 22.75 -3.48
N GLN A 674 -11.72 22.35 -4.64
CA GLN A 674 -12.06 21.10 -5.32
C GLN A 674 -11.07 19.96 -5.02
N ASP A 675 -10.22 20.13 -4.00
CA ASP A 675 -9.16 19.19 -3.61
C ASP A 675 -8.16 18.85 -4.75
N LEU A 676 -7.99 19.78 -5.67
CA LEU A 676 -7.07 19.67 -6.80
C LEU A 676 -5.76 20.40 -6.50
N THR A 677 -4.64 19.73 -6.68
CA THR A 677 -3.29 20.30 -6.47
C THR A 677 -2.56 20.43 -7.81
N PRO A 678 -2.02 21.61 -8.15
CA PRO A 678 -1.18 21.79 -9.35
C PRO A 678 0.24 21.24 -9.20
N HIS A 679 0.91 21.02 -10.34
CA HIS A 679 2.34 20.74 -10.40
C HIS A 679 3.17 22.03 -10.26
N TRP A 680 3.56 22.39 -9.03
CA TRP A 680 4.21 23.67 -8.70
C TRP A 680 5.48 23.98 -9.49
N GLY A 681 6.37 23.01 -9.71
CA GLY A 681 7.59 23.24 -10.50
C GLY A 681 7.32 23.53 -11.98
N GLN A 682 6.22 22.99 -12.53
CA GLN A 682 5.83 23.27 -13.92
C GLN A 682 5.22 24.66 -14.00
N LEU A 683 4.40 25.04 -13.01
CA LEU A 683 3.86 26.39 -12.91
C LEU A 683 4.97 27.43 -12.81
N PHE A 684 6.01 27.18 -12.00
CA PHE A 684 7.19 28.06 -11.95
C PHE A 684 7.86 28.21 -13.32
N THR A 685 8.13 27.08 -13.99
CA THR A 685 8.77 27.08 -15.31
C THR A 685 7.93 27.86 -16.34
N ASP A 686 6.61 27.61 -16.36
CA ASP A 686 5.70 28.30 -17.26
C ASP A 686 5.62 29.81 -16.97
N LEU A 687 5.70 30.23 -15.71
CA LEU A 687 5.72 31.64 -15.32
C LEU A 687 7.05 32.33 -15.65
N ALA A 688 8.17 31.61 -15.53
CA ALA A 688 9.50 32.12 -15.89
C ALA A 688 9.64 32.34 -17.39
N GLU A 689 9.00 31.49 -18.19
CA GLU A 689 9.04 31.52 -19.65
C GLU A 689 7.77 32.15 -20.26
N TRP A 690 6.99 32.89 -19.46
CA TRP A 690 5.67 33.35 -19.88
C TRP A 690 5.74 34.25 -21.12
N GLY A 691 5.15 33.77 -22.20
CA GLY A 691 5.18 34.41 -23.51
C GLY A 691 4.17 33.75 -24.45
N PRO A 692 4.15 34.12 -25.74
CA PRO A 692 3.24 33.55 -26.73
C PRO A 692 3.25 32.02 -26.74
N ASP A 693 4.43 31.41 -26.66
CA ASP A 693 4.60 29.95 -26.71
C ASP A 693 4.00 29.25 -25.48
N ILE A 694 4.23 29.77 -24.28
CA ILE A 694 3.64 29.22 -23.06
C ILE A 694 2.12 29.42 -23.05
N ARG A 695 1.63 30.55 -23.56
CA ARG A 695 0.18 30.77 -23.71
C ARG A 695 -0.43 29.78 -24.69
N GLN A 696 0.21 29.53 -25.83
CA GLN A 696 -0.24 28.50 -26.77
C GLN A 696 -0.23 27.11 -26.12
N LYS A 697 0.86 26.74 -25.43
CA LYS A 697 0.96 25.50 -24.66
C LYS A 697 -0.18 25.35 -23.63
N TRP A 698 -0.53 26.42 -22.92
CA TRP A 698 -1.64 26.41 -21.96
C TRP A 698 -3.00 26.29 -22.66
N ALA A 699 -3.19 26.96 -23.78
CA ALA A 699 -4.37 26.82 -24.62
C ALA A 699 -4.53 25.37 -25.09
N ASP A 700 -3.46 24.77 -25.62
CA ASP A 700 -3.45 23.39 -26.08
C ASP A 700 -3.78 22.44 -24.93
N GLN A 701 -3.14 22.59 -23.76
CA GLN A 701 -3.42 21.74 -22.59
C GLN A 701 -4.87 21.85 -22.07
N PHE A 702 -5.48 23.03 -22.20
CA PHE A 702 -6.86 23.28 -21.76
C PHE A 702 -7.89 22.79 -22.79
N TYR A 703 -7.67 23.06 -24.08
CA TYR A 703 -8.62 22.77 -25.16
C TYR A 703 -8.46 21.41 -25.84
N THR A 704 -7.28 20.76 -25.77
CA THR A 704 -7.15 19.40 -26.33
C THR A 704 -8.08 18.43 -25.60
N ALA A 705 -8.80 17.61 -26.37
CA ALA A 705 -9.68 16.58 -25.84
C ALA A 705 -8.93 15.69 -24.84
N ARG A 706 -9.66 15.09 -23.90
CA ARG A 706 -9.07 13.98 -23.13
C ARG A 706 -8.80 12.93 -24.20
N PRO A 707 -7.64 12.25 -24.25
CA PRO A 707 -7.58 11.02 -25.03
C PRO A 707 -8.79 10.19 -24.61
N ALA A 708 -9.62 9.80 -25.57
CA ALA A 708 -10.89 9.16 -25.33
C ALA A 708 -10.65 7.76 -24.72
N SER A 709 -10.40 7.72 -23.43
CA SER A 709 -10.59 6.52 -22.61
C SER A 709 -11.92 6.68 -21.90
N SER A 710 -12.90 5.89 -22.36
CA SER A 710 -14.18 5.55 -21.73
C SER A 710 -15.14 6.70 -21.39
N LEU A 711 -16.14 6.92 -22.23
CA LEU A 711 -17.50 7.19 -21.75
C LEU A 711 -18.24 5.84 -21.67
N PRO A 712 -19.09 5.60 -20.67
CA PRO A 712 -19.93 4.41 -20.62
C PRO A 712 -20.99 4.48 -21.72
N ALA A 713 -21.22 3.36 -22.40
CA ALA A 713 -22.34 3.21 -23.31
C ALA A 713 -23.65 3.23 -22.51
N THR A 714 -24.34 4.37 -22.51
CA THR A 714 -25.77 4.42 -22.26
C THR A 714 -26.46 4.85 -23.54
N MET A 715 -26.97 3.88 -24.28
CA MET A 715 -28.19 4.04 -25.07
C MET A 715 -29.35 3.57 -24.18
N PRO A 716 -30.52 4.21 -24.29
CA PRO A 716 -31.63 3.40 -24.79
C PRO A 716 -32.23 4.01 -26.05
N ALA A 717 -32.71 3.09 -26.87
CA ALA A 717 -33.47 3.29 -28.08
C ALA A 717 -34.72 4.13 -27.85
N ASN A 718 -35.04 4.99 -28.82
CA ASN A 718 -36.33 5.03 -29.52
C ASN A 718 -36.37 6.26 -30.44
N LEU A 719 -36.26 6.03 -31.74
CA LEU A 719 -36.88 6.88 -32.76
C LEU A 719 -37.89 5.99 -33.51
N PRO A 720 -39.12 6.47 -33.75
CA PRO A 720 -40.14 5.69 -34.44
C PRO A 720 -39.81 5.51 -35.91
N GLN A 721 -40.11 4.32 -36.43
CA GLN A 721 -40.11 4.03 -37.85
C GLN A 721 -41.24 4.79 -38.52
N ASP A 722 -40.91 5.60 -39.54
CA ASP A 722 -41.87 6.12 -40.49
C ASP A 722 -42.49 4.97 -41.30
N SER A 723 -43.82 4.88 -41.24
CA SER A 723 -44.64 4.11 -42.16
C SER A 723 -45.36 5.06 -43.12
N ALA A 724 -44.99 4.94 -44.40
CA ALA A 724 -45.81 5.00 -45.62
C ALA A 724 -46.61 6.26 -46.02
N ALA A 725 -46.39 6.59 -47.31
CA ALA A 725 -47.37 6.97 -48.33
C ALA A 725 -48.08 8.34 -48.27
N SER A 726 -47.60 9.26 -49.13
CA SER A 726 -48.37 9.90 -50.22
C SER A 726 -47.46 10.82 -51.03
#